data_AF-A0AAD7GRX2-F1
#
_entry.id   AF-A0AAD7GRX2-F1
#
_cell.length_a   1.000
_cell.length_b   1.000
_cell.length_c   1.000
_cell.angle_alpha   90.00
_cell.angle_beta   90.00
_cell.angle_gamma   90.00
#
_symmetry.space_group_name_H-M   'P 1'
#
loop_
_entity.id
_entity.type
_entity.pdbx_description
1 polymer ?
#
loop_
_entity_poly.entity_id
_entity_poly.type
_entity_poly.pdbx_seq_one_letter_code
_entity_poly.pdbx_strand_id
1 'polypeptide(L)'
;MLYNRMDYYVRHGDMESTHFKALIGLLTRDPASPILWNIFLSDLILMPDFEDVFLAGVRISLLAQAVDLLIVSLSVRGLRAKLSTLERWCAVNFILVNLIKTIILIFGTTLSPLPTFHLGSTQLTVKTDEKYVGINLRTDTRNILEDHYKAKARTARYCGHRIMAIEDMTGRLTPKELKQLYMARVDCHLIHGCEVSPDSEDVHVKQLCKVQVSFIRQMLNLHSRSMIAPLFTETGIMPLRVRRLLLDLSHLQYFLSLNDDTYARAALNSSIELSGKGKKSWAKDLIKAASRLPFHCPDLALTRSTSIRDVGNYADLIQKLCMEWLQDEINSSEKLYLLHGRREPQKDKAPTQVTSCMRHYLSMVMIQKHREALTSLLLSTHLLAVEVLRYVDHAYAPVPRSDRLCRFCKTDIETPEHALITCQSSDPLVELRAIFLAKLFSDLPDLQRQMAELSNVEFLKAIVYPRLTIALVAKYAYDVLQIFYAVPVFRLPFLWIYGGELDVSTETCDPLLRRLQIQLSGCKFASLSALTHNHRPLFIPRYPHCRTSSRFDVQIAKLQKQLDQLAVQRSAFQLHCDDWNGLLAPIRHRLSEILVEIFRLCWNLNRAVDESESSSLMKRLANAPLLGLSQVCSRWHNIALGTPGLWGTIELGKGIWSDHSGVQNTVMPLLQSVLERGVNHPLAVILKPTDGPPDHAPVLELLARHSAHWRSAVLVGQLDKLRHLSGIKNNLPGLESLVVYCSSLGDGTTPVLDMFTAVPSLKRFEFAGDVGDFQVVSKFPFEQLDSLKCWMVPEPVLFKIMLPRLSRTSTVGLRLFLQNLTESFHAPPATSDVSVTHIEILGEVPASVEQILQKIFASLTLPSLTRLKFQGRERRRLGLPWPHLQFLALSQRSSFHVHLNQLVLYDVAITEAELLEFLPNLPALEHLSISDHESSMHGERLLITDTLWAALTRTSSSPCLVPRLSVLDCRTMLKFDNKIYLECIVSLPQDSARRKNPNTVFERSTNKQDAHKLQLEPQTARLCTTSETDFVIYSPISFGLAVVLLPPTFSFDGHPLQDVQNGHQQQIRTTGALV
;
A
#
# COMPACT_ATOMS: atom_id res chain seq x y z
N MET A 1 36.00 1.14 16.61
CA MET A 1 34.85 0.21 16.53
C MET A 1 33.68 0.91 15.86
N LEU A 2 33.09 0.32 14.82
CA LEU A 2 32.03 0.91 13.98
C LEU A 2 30.81 1.40 14.79
N TYR A 3 30.49 0.73 15.90
CA TYR A 3 29.31 1.01 16.74
C TYR A 3 29.63 1.69 18.09
N ASN A 4 30.83 2.23 18.27
CA ASN A 4 31.30 2.71 19.59
C ASN A 4 30.51 3.88 20.19
N ARG A 5 29.80 4.65 19.34
CA ARG A 5 28.98 5.80 19.75
C ARG A 5 27.47 5.51 19.65
N MET A 6 27.09 4.26 19.48
CA MET A 6 25.70 3.88 19.26
C MET A 6 25.01 3.56 20.60
N ASP A 7 23.92 4.27 20.88
CA ASP A 7 23.05 4.06 22.04
C ASP A 7 21.67 3.59 21.57
N TYR A 8 21.10 2.64 22.31
CA TYR A 8 19.80 2.02 22.05
C TYR A 8 18.81 2.49 23.11
N TYR A 9 17.54 2.59 22.73
CA TYR A 9 16.42 2.72 23.65
C TYR A 9 15.21 2.02 23.00
N VAL A 10 14.31 1.50 23.82
CA VAL A 10 13.09 0.83 23.36
C VAL A 10 11.93 1.79 23.60
N ARG A 11 11.13 2.06 22.56
CA ARG A 11 9.85 2.76 22.69
C ARG A 11 8.70 1.77 22.47
N HIS A 12 7.81 1.66 23.44
CA HIS A 12 6.57 0.89 23.32
C HIS A 12 5.39 1.78 23.69
N GLY A 13 4.61 2.20 22.69
CA GLY A 13 3.58 3.23 22.85
C GLY A 13 4.23 4.55 23.28
N ASP A 14 3.75 5.10 24.41
CA ASP A 14 4.26 6.35 25.01
C ASP A 14 5.38 6.12 26.05
N MET A 15 5.79 4.87 26.28
CA MET A 15 6.86 4.53 27.23
C MET A 15 8.19 4.36 26.50
N GLU A 16 9.22 5.03 27.02
CA GLU A 16 10.60 4.89 26.57
C GLU A 16 11.45 4.25 27.67
N SER A 17 12.31 3.30 27.29
CA SER A 17 13.32 2.77 28.20
C SER A 17 14.45 3.79 28.41
N THR A 18 15.25 3.60 29.45
CA THR A 18 16.55 4.24 29.56
C THR A 18 17.42 3.87 28.36
N HIS A 19 18.33 4.78 27.99
CA HIS A 19 19.35 4.48 26.99
C HIS A 19 20.28 3.37 27.51
N PHE A 20 20.62 2.43 26.64
CA PHE A 20 21.55 1.35 26.91
C PHE A 20 22.47 1.13 25.71
N LYS A 21 23.65 0.56 25.94
CA LYS A 21 24.60 0.23 24.87
C LYS A 21 24.49 -1.24 24.52
N ALA A 22 24.58 -1.57 23.22
CA ALA A 22 24.84 -2.95 22.84
C ALA A 22 26.30 -3.26 23.12
N LEU A 23 26.54 -4.14 24.09
CA LEU A 23 27.87 -4.60 24.47
C LEU A 23 28.44 -5.60 23.44
N ILE A 24 27.56 -6.40 22.83
CA ILE A 24 27.88 -7.45 21.85
C ILE A 24 26.80 -7.46 20.77
N GLY A 25 27.21 -7.66 19.51
CA GLY A 25 26.29 -7.92 18.39
C GLY A 25 26.46 -6.97 17.20
N LEU A 26 26.02 -7.44 16.03
CA LEU A 26 25.95 -6.66 14.80
C LEU A 26 24.52 -6.13 14.62
N LEU A 27 24.37 -4.91 14.12
CA LEU A 27 23.06 -4.30 13.93
C LEU A 27 22.31 -5.01 12.79
N THR A 28 21.14 -5.56 13.06
CA THR A 28 20.34 -6.19 12.01
C THR A 28 19.88 -5.14 11.01
N ARG A 29 20.01 -5.42 9.71
CA ARG A 29 19.73 -4.51 8.56
C ARG A 29 20.77 -3.42 8.32
N ASP A 30 21.84 -3.34 9.11
CA ASP A 30 22.98 -2.50 8.75
C ASP A 30 23.71 -3.09 7.53
N PRO A 31 24.10 -2.28 6.52
CA PRO A 31 24.76 -2.77 5.31
C PRO A 31 26.12 -3.44 5.55
N ALA A 32 26.87 -3.07 6.60
CA ALA A 32 28.18 -3.65 6.90
C ALA A 32 28.08 -4.97 7.67
N SER A 33 26.99 -5.17 8.42
CA SER A 33 26.79 -6.34 9.29
C SER A 33 26.93 -7.70 8.60
N PRO A 34 26.40 -7.95 7.38
CA PRO A 34 26.63 -9.22 6.69
C PRO A 34 28.11 -9.52 6.40
N ILE A 35 28.90 -8.51 6.03
CA ILE A 35 30.33 -8.67 5.75
C ILE A 35 31.10 -8.91 7.05
N LEU A 36 30.80 -8.14 8.09
CA LEU A 36 31.41 -8.31 9.41
C LEU A 36 31.13 -9.71 9.98
N TRP A 37 29.93 -10.24 9.74
CA TRP A 37 29.57 -11.61 10.08
C TRP A 37 30.44 -12.63 9.33
N ASN A 38 30.60 -12.48 8.02
CA ASN A 38 31.41 -13.38 7.21
C ASN A 38 32.89 -13.35 7.63
N ILE A 39 33.43 -12.17 7.95
CA ILE A 39 34.80 -12.03 8.47
C ILE A 39 34.92 -12.72 9.83
N PHE A 40 33.96 -12.50 10.72
CA PHE A 40 33.93 -13.14 12.03
C PHE A 40 33.85 -14.68 11.93
N LEU A 41 33.05 -15.21 11.01
CA LEU A 41 32.92 -16.65 10.80
C LEU A 41 34.12 -17.28 10.06
N SER A 42 34.96 -16.48 9.40
CA SER A 42 36.02 -16.98 8.51
C SER A 42 37.14 -17.74 9.23
N ASP A 43 37.29 -17.58 10.54
CA ASP A 43 38.26 -18.31 11.36
C ASP A 43 37.73 -19.67 11.87
N LEU A 44 36.47 -20.00 11.60
CA LEU A 44 35.88 -21.31 11.91
C LEU A 44 36.42 -22.36 10.93
N ILE A 45 37.52 -23.00 11.32
CA ILE A 45 38.15 -24.08 10.56
C ILE A 45 37.87 -25.41 11.26
N LEU A 46 37.15 -26.31 10.58
CA LEU A 46 36.88 -27.64 11.09
C LEU A 46 38.11 -28.56 10.96
N MET A 47 38.31 -29.42 11.97
CA MET A 47 39.40 -30.39 11.99
C MET A 47 39.35 -31.30 10.75
N PRO A 48 40.50 -31.50 10.06
CA PRO A 48 40.59 -32.48 8.98
C PRO A 48 40.30 -33.89 9.50
N ASP A 49 39.52 -34.67 8.76
CA ASP A 49 39.39 -36.11 8.94
C ASP A 49 39.70 -36.84 7.62
N PHE A 50 40.21 -38.07 7.71
CA PHE A 50 40.53 -38.88 6.53
C PHE A 50 39.28 -39.28 5.74
N GLU A 51 38.11 -39.28 6.40
CA GLU A 51 36.78 -39.55 5.83
C GLU A 51 36.01 -38.25 5.55
N ASP A 52 36.73 -37.16 5.23
CA ASP A 52 36.14 -35.93 4.72
C ASP A 52 35.66 -36.08 3.27
N VAL A 53 34.73 -35.22 2.87
CA VAL A 53 34.26 -35.18 1.48
C VAL A 53 35.26 -34.42 0.64
N PHE A 54 35.71 -35.02 -0.47
CA PHE A 54 36.57 -34.36 -1.45
C PHE A 54 35.86 -34.28 -2.79
N LEU A 55 35.79 -33.06 -3.36
CA LEU A 55 35.32 -32.83 -4.73
C LEU A 55 36.49 -32.30 -5.56
N ALA A 56 36.87 -33.02 -6.61
CA ALA A 56 38.01 -32.71 -7.48
C ALA A 56 39.31 -32.37 -6.73
N GLY A 57 39.56 -33.02 -5.59
CA GLY A 57 40.73 -32.77 -4.73
C GLY A 57 40.53 -31.66 -3.69
N VAL A 58 39.42 -30.91 -3.73
CA VAL A 58 39.07 -29.86 -2.77
C VAL A 58 38.28 -30.47 -1.60
N ARG A 59 38.76 -30.27 -0.37
CA ARG A 59 38.11 -30.75 0.86
C ARG A 59 36.89 -29.91 1.20
N ILE A 60 35.74 -30.55 1.37
CA ILE A 60 34.49 -29.92 1.82
C ILE A 60 34.19 -30.42 3.23
N SER A 61 34.17 -29.47 4.17
CA SER A 61 33.91 -29.76 5.58
C SER A 61 32.80 -28.88 6.16
N LEU A 62 32.67 -27.65 5.69
CA LEU A 62 31.69 -26.66 6.10
C LEU A 62 31.18 -25.91 4.86
N LEU A 63 29.87 -25.79 4.72
CA LEU A 63 29.22 -24.84 3.84
C LEU A 63 28.43 -23.88 4.73
N ALA A 64 28.66 -22.58 4.59
CA ALA A 64 28.05 -21.59 5.47
C ALA A 64 27.36 -20.50 4.64
N GLN A 65 26.08 -20.29 4.90
CA GLN A 65 25.30 -19.19 4.33
C GLN A 65 24.76 -18.33 5.48
N ALA A 66 25.44 -17.22 5.76
CA ALA A 66 25.20 -16.42 6.95
C ALA A 66 25.22 -17.27 8.23
N VAL A 67 24.06 -17.46 8.89
CA VAL A 67 23.94 -18.24 10.13
C VAL A 67 23.61 -19.72 9.90
N ASP A 68 23.24 -20.08 8.67
CA ASP A 68 22.94 -21.46 8.29
C ASP A 68 24.26 -22.17 7.96
N LEU A 69 24.77 -22.90 8.94
CA LEU A 69 25.94 -23.76 8.79
C LEU A 69 25.52 -25.16 8.37
N LEU A 70 26.27 -25.75 7.45
CA LEU A 70 26.14 -27.12 7.00
C LEU A 70 27.48 -27.84 7.16
N ILE A 71 27.55 -28.73 8.14
CA ILE A 71 28.72 -29.57 8.38
C ILE A 71 28.52 -30.91 7.69
N VAL A 72 29.49 -31.34 6.89
CA VAL A 72 29.41 -32.61 6.14
C VAL A 72 30.53 -33.55 6.55
N SER A 73 30.24 -34.83 6.76
CA SER A 73 31.25 -35.87 7.02
C SER A 73 30.79 -37.22 6.50
N LEU A 74 31.72 -38.09 6.09
CA LEU A 74 31.39 -39.45 5.66
C LEU A 74 31.27 -40.45 6.82
N SER A 75 31.67 -40.07 8.04
CA SER A 75 31.63 -40.98 9.18
C SER A 75 31.10 -40.33 10.46
N VAL A 76 30.59 -41.18 11.35
CA VAL A 76 30.09 -40.78 12.67
C VAL A 76 31.23 -40.17 13.51
N ARG A 77 32.44 -40.74 13.41
CA ARG A 77 33.63 -40.26 14.13
C ARG A 77 34.03 -38.87 13.62
N GLY A 78 34.12 -38.71 12.30
CA GLY A 78 34.47 -37.44 11.67
C GLY A 78 33.48 -36.34 12.04
N LEU A 79 32.16 -36.62 11.99
CA LEU A 79 31.17 -35.62 12.40
C LEU A 79 31.30 -35.25 13.89
N ARG A 80 31.48 -36.22 14.79
CA ARG A 80 31.64 -35.94 16.24
C ARG A 80 32.86 -35.04 16.51
N ALA A 81 33.98 -35.28 15.83
CA ALA A 81 35.17 -34.44 15.95
C ALA A 81 34.91 -33.00 15.46
N LYS A 82 34.16 -32.84 14.36
CA LYS A 82 33.77 -31.53 13.83
C LYS A 82 32.80 -30.79 14.73
N LEU A 83 31.80 -31.47 15.29
CA LEU A 83 30.87 -30.89 16.27
C LEU A 83 31.60 -30.43 17.53
N SER A 84 32.58 -31.22 18.01
CA SER A 84 33.43 -30.83 19.15
C SER A 84 34.29 -29.60 18.83
N THR A 85 34.74 -29.46 17.58
CA THR A 85 35.49 -28.28 17.12
C THR A 85 34.59 -27.05 17.06
N LEU A 86 33.37 -27.19 16.53
CA LEU A 86 32.36 -26.14 16.53
C LEU A 86 32.03 -25.69 17.96
N GLU A 87 31.80 -26.62 18.88
CA GLU A 87 31.53 -26.32 20.28
C GLU A 87 32.65 -25.49 20.91
N ARG A 88 33.91 -25.91 20.72
CA ARG A 88 35.07 -25.16 21.24
C ARG A 88 35.16 -23.77 20.64
N TRP A 89 34.99 -23.64 19.32
CA TRP A 89 35.03 -22.34 18.65
C TRP A 89 33.89 -21.44 19.14
N CYS A 90 32.68 -21.96 19.31
CA CYS A 90 31.55 -21.23 19.87
C CYS A 90 31.81 -20.78 21.31
N ALA A 91 32.43 -21.62 22.14
CA ALA A 91 32.78 -21.29 23.52
C ALA A 91 33.82 -20.15 23.59
N VAL A 92 34.83 -20.16 22.72
CA VAL A 92 35.86 -19.09 22.66
C VAL A 92 35.27 -17.77 22.15
N ASN A 93 34.37 -17.85 21.17
CA ASN A 93 33.81 -16.68 20.49
C ASN A 93 32.47 -16.20 21.07
N PHE A 94 32.04 -16.74 22.22
CA PHE A 94 30.79 -16.39 22.92
C PHE A 94 29.53 -16.52 22.04
N ILE A 95 29.50 -17.56 21.22
CA ILE A 95 28.41 -17.87 20.31
C ILE A 95 27.53 -18.98 20.87
N LEU A 96 26.20 -18.76 20.87
CA LEU A 96 25.22 -19.76 21.28
C LEU A 96 24.66 -20.50 20.07
N VAL A 97 24.63 -21.83 20.13
CA VAL A 97 24.02 -22.67 19.08
C VAL A 97 22.55 -22.93 19.41
N ASN A 98 21.67 -22.81 18.42
CA ASN A 98 20.25 -23.11 18.60
C ASN A 98 20.00 -24.61 18.45
N LEU A 99 20.12 -25.32 19.56
CA LEU A 99 19.99 -26.78 19.64
C LEU A 99 18.62 -27.32 19.16
N ILE A 100 17.56 -26.50 19.17
CA ILE A 100 16.24 -26.89 18.64
C ILE A 100 16.25 -26.92 17.11
N LYS A 101 16.97 -25.98 16.49
CA LYS A 101 17.11 -25.90 15.02
C LYS A 101 18.24 -26.80 14.51
N THR A 102 19.24 -27.12 15.34
CA THR A 102 20.33 -28.02 14.99
C THR A 102 19.87 -29.46 14.91
N ILE A 103 19.90 -30.01 13.70
CA ILE A 103 19.47 -31.38 13.42
C ILE A 103 20.55 -32.14 12.63
N ILE A 104 20.49 -33.47 12.71
CA ILE A 104 21.34 -34.38 11.94
C ILE A 104 20.51 -35.01 10.82
N LEU A 105 20.94 -34.87 9.57
CA LEU A 105 20.46 -35.69 8.46
C LEU A 105 21.47 -36.80 8.16
N ILE A 106 20.99 -38.04 8.04
CA ILE A 106 21.81 -39.19 7.68
C ILE A 106 21.42 -39.68 6.29
N PHE A 107 22.33 -39.60 5.32
CA PHE A 107 22.15 -40.16 3.98
C PHE A 107 22.90 -41.50 3.87
N GLY A 108 22.28 -42.49 3.24
CA GLY A 108 22.85 -43.84 3.08
C GLY A 108 21.98 -44.92 3.72
N THR A 109 22.52 -46.12 3.93
CA THR A 109 21.80 -47.21 4.62
C THR A 109 21.61 -46.88 6.09
N THR A 110 20.39 -47.03 6.58
CA THR A 110 20.02 -46.79 7.98
C THR A 110 20.81 -47.74 8.89
N LEU A 111 21.66 -47.18 9.75
CA LEU A 111 22.32 -47.95 10.82
C LEU A 111 21.30 -48.32 11.89
N SER A 112 21.40 -49.55 12.41
CA SER A 112 20.68 -50.00 13.60
C SER A 112 21.69 -50.54 14.63
N PRO A 113 21.80 -49.97 15.83
CA PRO A 113 21.08 -48.79 16.32
C PRO A 113 21.56 -47.47 15.66
N LEU A 114 20.69 -46.46 15.64
CA LEU A 114 21.04 -45.14 15.13
C LEU A 114 22.14 -44.49 15.99
N PRO A 115 23.15 -43.86 15.38
CA PRO A 115 24.20 -43.17 16.12
C PRO A 115 23.66 -41.94 16.85
N THR A 116 24.14 -41.74 18.08
CA THR A 116 23.84 -40.54 18.87
C THR A 116 24.92 -39.48 18.66
N PHE A 117 24.48 -38.23 18.55
CA PHE A 117 25.34 -37.06 18.38
C PHE A 117 25.07 -36.08 19.51
N HIS A 118 26.11 -35.47 20.04
CA HIS A 118 26.02 -34.51 21.13
C HIS A 118 26.75 -33.23 20.74
N LEU A 119 26.23 -32.11 21.24
CA LEU A 119 26.90 -30.82 21.24
C LEU A 119 26.87 -30.31 22.69
N GLY A 120 28.02 -30.29 23.34
CA GLY A 120 28.12 -30.19 24.80
C GLY A 120 27.35 -31.29 25.51
N SER A 121 26.52 -30.91 26.49
CA SER A 121 25.69 -31.84 27.26
C SER A 121 24.39 -32.26 26.56
N THR A 122 24.07 -31.68 25.39
CA THR A 122 22.77 -31.89 24.73
C THR A 122 22.88 -32.85 23.55
N GLN A 123 21.98 -33.83 23.49
CA GLN A 123 21.85 -34.76 22.37
C GLN A 123 21.11 -34.08 21.19
N LEU A 124 21.68 -34.14 20.00
CA LEU A 124 21.08 -33.60 18.77
C LEU A 124 20.03 -34.56 18.18
N THR A 125 19.00 -33.99 17.56
CA THR A 125 17.92 -34.76 16.94
C THR A 125 18.31 -35.23 15.53
N VAL A 126 18.16 -36.53 15.26
CA VAL A 126 18.28 -37.08 13.90
C VAL A 126 16.92 -36.98 13.20
N LYS A 127 16.88 -36.36 12.02
CA LYS A 127 15.68 -36.26 11.18
C LYS A 127 15.90 -36.89 9.80
N THR A 128 14.79 -37.14 9.12
CA THR A 128 14.76 -37.63 7.73
C THR A 128 14.54 -36.54 6.70
N ASP A 129 14.09 -35.36 7.12
CA ASP A 129 13.82 -34.22 6.27
C ASP A 129 14.18 -32.90 6.95
N GLU A 130 14.71 -31.95 6.17
CA GLU A 130 14.94 -30.58 6.61
C GLU A 130 15.09 -29.65 5.41
N LYS A 131 14.92 -28.35 5.64
CA LYS A 131 15.09 -27.32 4.63
C LYS A 131 16.44 -26.61 4.79
N TYR A 132 17.24 -26.61 3.74
CA TYR A 132 18.52 -25.89 3.67
C TYR A 132 18.50 -24.86 2.54
N VAL A 133 18.77 -23.59 2.84
CA VAL A 133 18.83 -22.48 1.86
C VAL A 133 17.63 -22.48 0.88
N GLY A 134 16.42 -22.75 1.39
CA GLY A 134 15.21 -22.76 0.55
C GLY A 134 14.87 -24.07 -0.15
N ILE A 135 15.74 -25.09 -0.09
CA ILE A 135 15.60 -26.41 -0.70
C ILE A 135 15.21 -27.44 0.35
N ASN A 136 14.18 -28.22 0.06
CA ASN A 136 13.76 -29.32 0.94
C ASN A 136 14.55 -30.59 0.59
N LEU A 137 15.23 -31.15 1.58
CA LEU A 137 16.02 -32.37 1.46
C LEU A 137 15.34 -33.49 2.24
N ARG A 138 15.43 -34.71 1.70
CA ARG A 138 14.87 -35.91 2.30
C ARG A 138 15.81 -37.10 2.15
N THR A 139 15.99 -37.88 3.21
CA THR A 139 17.00 -38.97 3.27
C THR A 139 16.43 -40.37 3.08
N ASP A 140 15.15 -40.58 3.36
CA ASP A 140 14.43 -41.86 3.27
C ASP A 140 13.82 -42.13 1.88
N THR A 141 13.98 -41.20 0.93
CA THR A 141 13.50 -41.34 -0.45
C THR A 141 14.64 -41.56 -1.43
N ARG A 142 14.36 -42.27 -2.53
CA ARG A 142 15.33 -42.48 -3.62
C ARG A 142 15.79 -41.16 -4.27
N ASN A 143 14.89 -40.19 -4.38
CA ASN A 143 15.20 -38.84 -4.83
C ASN A 143 15.16 -37.89 -3.63
N ILE A 144 16.32 -37.32 -3.31
CA ILE A 144 16.52 -36.43 -2.17
C ILE A 144 15.72 -35.12 -2.28
N LEU A 145 15.24 -34.75 -3.48
CA LEU A 145 14.54 -33.49 -3.77
C LEU A 145 13.06 -33.69 -4.10
N GLU A 146 12.52 -34.90 -3.97
CA GLU A 146 11.13 -35.22 -4.33
C GLU A 146 10.12 -34.29 -3.62
N ASP A 147 10.29 -34.06 -2.32
CA ASP A 147 9.37 -33.23 -1.55
C ASP A 147 9.51 -31.74 -1.88
N HIS A 148 10.67 -31.30 -2.36
CA HIS A 148 10.86 -29.94 -2.87
C HIS A 148 9.94 -29.68 -4.08
N TYR A 149 9.91 -30.59 -5.06
CA TYR A 149 9.00 -30.48 -6.21
C TYR A 149 7.54 -30.41 -5.77
N LYS A 150 7.12 -31.29 -4.84
CA LYS A 150 5.74 -31.30 -4.33
C LYS A 150 5.39 -29.99 -3.62
N ALA A 151 6.28 -29.49 -2.76
CA ALA A 151 6.08 -28.26 -2.01
C ALA A 151 5.99 -27.04 -2.93
N LYS A 152 6.88 -26.94 -3.94
CA LYS A 152 6.86 -25.86 -4.92
C LYS A 152 5.63 -25.93 -5.84
N ALA A 153 5.23 -27.13 -6.26
CA ALA A 153 3.99 -27.31 -7.03
C ALA A 153 2.74 -26.85 -6.24
N ARG A 154 2.65 -27.19 -4.94
CA ARG A 154 1.56 -26.74 -4.06
C ARG A 154 1.56 -25.22 -3.91
N THR A 155 2.72 -24.63 -3.64
CA THR A 155 2.87 -23.18 -3.45
C THR A 155 2.55 -22.41 -4.74
N ALA A 156 3.08 -22.85 -5.89
CA ALA A 156 2.78 -22.27 -7.20
C ALA A 156 1.28 -22.32 -7.52
N ARG A 157 0.63 -23.47 -7.26
CA ARG A 157 -0.82 -23.63 -7.45
C ARG A 157 -1.62 -22.70 -6.54
N TYR A 158 -1.23 -22.59 -5.27
CA TYR A 158 -1.85 -21.68 -4.32
C TYR A 158 -1.74 -20.22 -4.79
N CYS A 159 -0.53 -19.77 -5.17
CA CYS A 159 -0.33 -18.44 -5.74
C CYS A 159 -1.18 -18.22 -7.00
N GLY A 160 -1.24 -19.20 -7.89
CA GLY A 160 -2.08 -19.15 -9.09
C GLY A 160 -3.57 -18.97 -8.77
N HIS A 161 -4.12 -19.77 -7.85
CA HIS A 161 -5.51 -19.64 -7.42
C HIS A 161 -5.81 -18.28 -6.79
N ARG A 162 -4.86 -17.72 -6.03
CA ARG A 162 -5.01 -16.40 -5.43
C ARG A 162 -5.03 -15.28 -6.46
N ILE A 163 -4.20 -15.37 -7.49
CA ILE A 163 -4.23 -14.42 -8.60
C ILE A 163 -5.62 -14.43 -9.25
N MET A 164 -6.19 -15.62 -9.48
CA MET A 164 -7.52 -15.73 -10.07
C MET A 164 -8.61 -15.20 -9.13
N ALA A 165 -8.47 -15.40 -7.81
CA ALA A 165 -9.41 -14.87 -6.82
C ALA A 165 -9.37 -13.34 -6.69
N ILE A 166 -8.25 -12.69 -7.03
CA ILE A 166 -8.16 -11.22 -7.03
C ILE A 166 -9.12 -10.60 -8.05
N GLU A 167 -9.45 -11.31 -9.14
CA GLU A 167 -10.41 -10.81 -10.13
C GLU A 167 -11.81 -10.53 -9.54
N ASP A 168 -12.19 -11.25 -8.48
CA ASP A 168 -13.45 -11.03 -7.77
C ASP A 168 -13.45 -9.70 -6.99
N MET A 169 -12.26 -9.15 -6.69
CA MET A 169 -12.08 -7.91 -5.93
C MET A 169 -11.71 -6.70 -6.80
N THR A 170 -10.83 -6.87 -7.79
CA THR A 170 -10.28 -5.76 -8.59
C THR A 170 -10.96 -5.58 -9.94
N GLY A 171 -11.93 -6.44 -10.27
CA GLY A 171 -12.39 -6.61 -11.64
C GLY A 171 -11.47 -7.53 -12.45
N ARG A 172 -11.94 -7.90 -13.63
CA ARG A 172 -11.30 -8.90 -14.50
C ARG A 172 -9.96 -8.40 -15.05
N LEU A 173 -8.95 -9.26 -15.00
CA LEU A 173 -7.60 -8.96 -15.49
C LEU A 173 -7.47 -9.34 -16.96
N THR A 174 -6.66 -8.60 -17.71
CA THR A 174 -6.31 -8.97 -19.08
C THR A 174 -5.32 -10.14 -19.09
N PRO A 175 -5.28 -10.97 -20.14
CA PRO A 175 -4.27 -12.02 -20.28
C PRO A 175 -2.82 -11.51 -20.18
N LYS A 176 -2.57 -10.25 -20.55
CA LYS A 176 -1.25 -9.62 -20.42
C LYS A 176 -0.87 -9.39 -18.96
N GLU A 177 -1.80 -8.90 -18.15
CA GLU A 177 -1.61 -8.70 -16.71
C GLU A 177 -1.49 -10.05 -15.99
N LEU A 178 -2.33 -11.03 -16.33
CA LEU A 178 -2.25 -12.38 -15.81
C LEU A 178 -0.91 -13.05 -16.14
N LYS A 179 -0.37 -12.86 -17.35
CA LYS A 179 0.99 -13.31 -17.71
C LYS A 179 2.06 -12.65 -16.82
N GLN A 180 1.94 -11.35 -16.54
CA GLN A 180 2.89 -10.65 -15.65
C GLN A 180 2.84 -11.21 -14.22
N LEU A 181 1.63 -11.42 -13.69
CA LEU A 181 1.44 -12.01 -12.36
C LEU A 181 1.92 -13.47 -12.30
N TYR A 182 1.70 -14.25 -13.36
CA TYR A 182 2.27 -15.58 -13.51
C TYR A 182 3.80 -15.53 -13.39
N MET A 183 4.45 -14.70 -14.19
CA MET A 183 5.92 -14.59 -14.20
C MET A 183 6.47 -14.14 -12.84
N ALA A 184 5.76 -13.25 -12.14
CA ALA A 184 6.21 -12.69 -10.87
C ALA A 184 5.95 -13.60 -9.65
N ARG A 185 4.87 -14.39 -9.64
CA ARG A 185 4.37 -15.06 -8.43
C ARG A 185 4.17 -16.56 -8.57
N VAL A 186 4.06 -17.09 -9.78
CA VAL A 186 3.88 -18.54 -10.02
C VAL A 186 5.15 -19.14 -10.58
N ASP A 187 5.70 -18.54 -11.64
CA ASP A 187 6.91 -19.02 -12.32
C ASP A 187 8.11 -19.11 -11.37
N CYS A 188 8.28 -18.11 -10.49
CA CYS A 188 9.33 -18.10 -9.47
C CYS A 188 9.32 -19.33 -8.56
N HIS A 189 8.15 -19.94 -8.32
CA HIS A 189 8.06 -21.19 -7.58
C HIS A 189 8.31 -22.41 -8.47
N LEU A 190 7.85 -22.37 -9.73
CA LEU A 190 8.02 -23.47 -10.69
C LEU A 190 9.48 -23.65 -11.14
N ILE A 191 10.28 -22.59 -11.14
CA ILE A 191 11.71 -22.64 -11.49
C ILE A 191 12.62 -22.75 -10.25
N HIS A 192 12.11 -22.58 -9.04
CA HIS A 192 12.94 -22.52 -7.82
C HIS A 192 13.78 -23.79 -7.62
N GLY A 193 15.11 -23.65 -7.60
CA GLY A 193 16.02 -24.77 -7.38
C GLY A 193 16.08 -25.74 -8.56
N CYS A 194 15.75 -25.32 -9.78
CA CYS A 194 15.96 -26.16 -10.96
C CYS A 194 17.45 -26.40 -11.21
N GLU A 195 18.26 -25.38 -10.95
CA GLU A 195 19.71 -25.39 -11.08
C GLU A 195 20.38 -26.48 -10.22
N VAL A 196 19.79 -26.79 -9.08
CA VAL A 196 20.21 -27.86 -8.17
C VAL A 196 19.65 -29.23 -8.59
N SER A 197 18.49 -29.23 -9.24
CA SER A 197 17.71 -30.42 -9.58
C SER A 197 17.30 -30.44 -11.05
N PRO A 198 18.22 -30.80 -11.97
CA PRO A 198 17.87 -31.01 -13.36
C PRO A 198 16.74 -32.06 -13.47
N ASP A 199 15.82 -31.86 -14.42
CA ASP A 199 14.57 -32.63 -14.57
C ASP A 199 14.78 -34.05 -15.17
N SER A 200 15.62 -34.82 -14.48
CA SER A 200 16.07 -36.16 -14.80
C SER A 200 15.05 -37.26 -14.55
N GLU A 201 13.87 -36.95 -13.99
CA GLU A 201 12.74 -37.87 -13.75
C GLU A 201 11.40 -37.19 -14.04
N ASP A 202 10.57 -37.82 -14.87
CA ASP A 202 9.30 -37.27 -15.35
C ASP A 202 8.27 -37.06 -14.23
N VAL A 203 8.26 -37.94 -13.23
CA VAL A 203 7.23 -37.98 -12.18
C VAL A 203 7.13 -36.65 -11.44
N HIS A 204 8.28 -36.02 -11.17
CA HIS A 204 8.35 -34.78 -10.41
C HIS A 204 8.00 -33.55 -11.26
N VAL A 205 8.60 -33.43 -12.45
CA VAL A 205 8.38 -32.26 -13.32
C VAL A 205 6.95 -32.21 -13.87
N LYS A 206 6.30 -33.37 -14.09
CA LYS A 206 4.91 -33.45 -14.56
C LYS A 206 3.93 -32.69 -13.66
N GLN A 207 4.15 -32.69 -12.34
CA GLN A 207 3.31 -31.94 -11.43
C GLN A 207 3.47 -30.42 -11.58
N LEU A 208 4.69 -29.95 -11.81
CA LEU A 208 4.97 -28.53 -12.06
C LEU A 208 4.41 -28.08 -13.41
N CYS A 209 4.61 -28.86 -14.47
CA CYS A 209 4.06 -28.58 -15.80
C CYS A 209 2.53 -28.50 -15.77
N LYS A 210 1.85 -29.37 -15.00
CA LYS A 210 0.39 -29.31 -14.80
C LYS A 210 -0.05 -27.98 -14.20
N VAL A 211 0.71 -27.41 -13.26
CA VAL A 211 0.39 -26.09 -12.68
C VAL A 211 0.51 -24.99 -13.73
N GLN A 212 1.60 -24.97 -14.52
CA GLN A 212 1.76 -24.00 -15.60
C GLN A 212 0.62 -24.09 -16.63
N VAL A 213 0.35 -25.30 -17.14
CA VAL A 213 -0.71 -25.53 -18.14
C VAL A 213 -2.08 -25.15 -17.59
N SER A 214 -2.38 -25.50 -16.33
CA SER A 214 -3.64 -25.14 -15.69
C SER A 214 -3.81 -23.63 -15.57
N PHE A 215 -2.75 -22.91 -15.18
CA PHE A 215 -2.79 -21.46 -15.07
C PHE A 215 -3.03 -20.80 -16.43
N ILE A 216 -2.32 -21.24 -17.47
CA ILE A 216 -2.46 -20.67 -18.82
C ILE A 216 -3.85 -20.96 -19.40
N ARG A 217 -4.40 -22.15 -19.16
CA ARG A 217 -5.79 -22.47 -19.55
C ARG A 217 -6.80 -21.56 -18.86
N GLN A 218 -6.65 -21.31 -17.57
CA GLN A 218 -7.51 -20.37 -16.84
C GLN A 218 -7.38 -18.95 -17.40
N MET A 219 -6.15 -18.50 -17.67
CA MET A 219 -5.87 -17.18 -18.26
C MET A 219 -6.53 -16.97 -19.63
N LEU A 220 -6.66 -18.04 -20.43
CA LEU A 220 -7.28 -18.00 -21.76
C LEU A 220 -8.75 -18.47 -21.78
N ASN A 221 -9.32 -18.81 -20.62
CA ASN A 221 -10.63 -19.44 -20.47
C ASN A 221 -10.84 -20.70 -21.34
N LEU A 222 -9.87 -21.62 -21.30
CA LEU A 222 -9.88 -22.86 -22.08
C LEU A 222 -10.18 -24.08 -21.21
N HIS A 223 -10.87 -25.05 -21.81
CA HIS A 223 -11.17 -26.33 -21.16
C HIS A 223 -9.92 -27.21 -20.99
N SER A 224 -10.00 -28.19 -20.07
CA SER A 224 -8.89 -29.09 -19.74
C SER A 224 -8.43 -30.01 -20.89
N ARG A 225 -9.25 -30.16 -21.94
CA ARG A 225 -8.92 -30.96 -23.14
C ARG A 225 -8.36 -30.12 -24.29
N SER A 226 -8.13 -28.81 -24.09
CA SER A 226 -7.56 -27.95 -25.13
C SER A 226 -6.15 -28.41 -25.50
N MET A 227 -5.75 -28.20 -26.75
CA MET A 227 -4.37 -28.47 -27.17
C MET A 227 -3.37 -27.65 -26.35
N ILE A 228 -2.18 -28.22 -26.12
CA ILE A 228 -1.15 -27.63 -25.27
C ILE A 228 -0.29 -26.62 -26.03
N ALA A 229 0.12 -26.93 -27.27
CA ALA A 229 1.01 -26.05 -28.05
C ALA A 229 0.47 -24.60 -28.19
N PRO A 230 -0.84 -24.38 -28.46
CA PRO A 230 -1.40 -23.02 -28.50
C PRO A 230 -1.28 -22.22 -27.21
N LEU A 231 -1.25 -22.89 -26.06
CA LEU A 231 -1.09 -22.22 -24.77
C LEU A 231 0.23 -21.45 -24.72
N PHE A 232 1.28 -21.99 -25.33
CA PHE A 232 2.61 -21.38 -25.34
C PHE A 232 2.79 -20.41 -26.51
N THR A 233 2.34 -20.78 -27.70
CA THR A 233 2.53 -19.98 -28.92
C THR A 233 1.71 -18.70 -28.92
N GLU A 234 0.53 -18.70 -28.28
CA GLU A 234 -0.35 -17.54 -28.21
C GLU A 234 -0.02 -16.58 -27.06
N THR A 235 0.57 -17.11 -25.99
CA THR A 235 0.89 -16.30 -24.78
C THR A 235 2.34 -15.86 -24.76
N GLY A 236 3.23 -16.50 -25.52
CA GLY A 236 4.66 -16.28 -25.45
C GLY A 236 5.27 -16.72 -24.12
N ILE A 237 4.70 -17.73 -23.47
CA ILE A 237 5.25 -18.37 -22.27
C ILE A 237 6.02 -19.62 -22.71
N MET A 238 7.25 -19.77 -22.23
CA MET A 238 8.07 -20.94 -22.54
C MET A 238 7.53 -22.19 -21.81
N PRO A 239 7.44 -23.36 -22.48
CA PRO A 239 7.16 -24.62 -21.80
C PRO A 239 8.13 -24.85 -20.64
N LEU A 240 7.58 -25.18 -19.45
CA LEU A 240 8.35 -25.18 -18.21
C LEU A 240 9.60 -26.06 -18.27
N ARG A 241 9.52 -27.24 -18.89
CA ARG A 241 10.65 -28.18 -18.98
C ARG A 241 11.82 -27.59 -19.77
N VAL A 242 11.52 -26.92 -20.88
CA VAL A 242 12.52 -26.21 -21.69
C VAL A 242 13.08 -25.02 -20.91
N ARG A 243 12.20 -24.24 -20.26
CA ARG A 243 12.60 -23.09 -19.43
C ARG A 243 13.56 -23.47 -18.31
N ARG A 244 13.29 -24.55 -17.58
CA ARG A 244 14.14 -25.07 -16.50
C ARG A 244 15.49 -25.54 -17.05
N LEU A 245 15.50 -26.29 -18.15
CA LEU A 245 16.76 -26.71 -18.78
C LEU A 245 17.62 -25.51 -19.23
N LEU A 246 17.01 -24.48 -19.84
CA LEU A 246 17.75 -23.27 -20.24
C LEU A 246 18.37 -22.54 -19.03
N LEU A 247 17.67 -22.53 -17.88
CA LEU A 247 18.22 -22.00 -16.63
C LEU A 247 19.37 -22.86 -16.11
N ASP A 248 19.26 -24.19 -16.19
CA ASP A 248 20.32 -25.12 -15.80
C ASP A 248 21.57 -24.93 -16.68
N LEU A 249 21.39 -24.74 -18.00
CA LEU A 249 22.48 -24.44 -18.93
C LEU A 249 23.11 -23.06 -18.66
N SER A 250 22.33 -22.07 -18.25
CA SER A 250 22.86 -20.77 -17.81
C SER A 250 23.69 -20.89 -16.52
N HIS A 251 23.26 -21.72 -15.57
CA HIS A 251 24.03 -21.99 -14.35
C HIS A 251 25.28 -22.81 -14.65
N LEU A 252 25.21 -23.74 -15.60
CA LEU A 252 26.40 -24.45 -16.07
C LEU A 252 27.44 -23.49 -16.65
N GLN A 253 27.03 -22.51 -17.47
CA GLN A 253 27.94 -21.47 -17.97
C GLN A 253 28.60 -20.70 -16.83
N TYR A 254 27.84 -20.37 -15.79
CA TYR A 254 28.38 -19.76 -14.57
C TYR A 254 29.42 -20.67 -13.90
N PHE A 255 29.10 -21.95 -13.66
CA PHE A 255 30.06 -22.91 -13.07
C PHE A 255 31.30 -23.11 -13.94
N LEU A 256 31.17 -23.01 -15.27
CA LEU A 256 32.30 -23.07 -16.20
C LEU A 256 33.19 -21.81 -16.16
N SER A 257 32.65 -20.68 -15.72
CA SER A 257 33.38 -19.41 -15.59
C SER A 257 34.20 -19.27 -14.30
N LEU A 258 33.94 -20.12 -13.31
CA LEU A 258 34.62 -20.11 -12.02
C LEU A 258 35.98 -20.84 -12.09
N ASN A 259 36.90 -20.40 -11.23
CA ASN A 259 38.21 -21.03 -11.06
C ASN A 259 38.09 -22.44 -10.43
N ASP A 260 39.04 -23.33 -10.74
CA ASP A 260 39.04 -24.74 -10.31
C ASP A 260 39.16 -24.96 -8.79
N ASP A 261 39.61 -23.94 -8.05
CA ASP A 261 39.70 -23.93 -6.59
C ASP A 261 38.37 -23.63 -5.88
N THR A 262 37.36 -23.12 -6.61
CA THR A 262 36.03 -22.84 -6.05
C THR A 262 35.23 -24.12 -5.82
N TYR A 263 34.43 -24.17 -4.75
CA TYR A 263 33.60 -25.35 -4.43
C TYR A 263 32.62 -25.73 -5.55
N ALA A 264 31.96 -24.76 -6.17
CA ALA A 264 31.01 -25.00 -7.24
C ALA A 264 31.68 -25.61 -8.49
N ARG A 265 32.86 -25.08 -8.89
CA ARG A 265 33.63 -25.63 -10.01
C ARG A 265 34.15 -27.03 -9.69
N ALA A 266 34.67 -27.24 -8.49
CA ALA A 266 35.13 -28.55 -8.01
C ALA A 266 33.99 -29.59 -8.00
N ALA A 267 32.79 -29.19 -7.57
CA ALA A 267 31.59 -30.03 -7.60
C ALA A 267 31.17 -30.41 -9.02
N LEU A 268 31.14 -29.45 -9.96
CA LEU A 268 30.87 -29.71 -11.38
C LEU A 268 31.90 -30.69 -11.95
N ASN A 269 33.17 -30.45 -11.69
CA ASN A 269 34.30 -31.25 -12.14
C ASN A 269 34.20 -32.72 -11.69
N SER A 270 33.92 -32.95 -10.40
CA SER A 270 33.64 -34.30 -9.87
C SER A 270 32.39 -34.92 -10.48
N SER A 271 31.34 -34.12 -10.70
CA SER A 271 30.09 -34.58 -11.30
C SER A 271 30.27 -35.04 -12.76
N ILE A 272 31.09 -34.35 -13.55
CA ILE A 272 31.45 -34.72 -14.93
C ILE A 272 32.23 -36.04 -14.95
N GLU A 273 33.22 -36.21 -14.07
CA GLU A 273 34.01 -37.44 -13.99
C GLU A 273 33.15 -38.66 -13.63
N LEU A 274 32.24 -38.51 -12.68
CA LEU A 274 31.26 -39.56 -12.34
C LEU A 274 30.34 -39.89 -13.52
N SER A 275 29.88 -38.87 -14.25
CA SER A 275 29.04 -39.06 -15.43
C SER A 275 29.75 -39.92 -16.48
N GLY A 276 31.03 -39.64 -16.76
CA GLY A 276 31.87 -40.42 -17.66
C GLY A 276 32.06 -41.88 -17.21
N LYS A 277 32.04 -42.16 -15.90
CA LYS A 277 32.04 -43.52 -15.33
C LYS A 277 30.65 -44.16 -15.30
N GLY A 278 29.64 -43.56 -15.93
CA GLY A 278 28.27 -44.05 -15.98
C GLY A 278 27.51 -43.93 -14.66
N LYS A 279 28.02 -43.17 -13.70
CA LYS A 279 27.47 -43.07 -12.34
C LYS A 279 26.43 -41.95 -12.20
N LYS A 280 25.57 -42.03 -11.18
CA LYS A 280 24.59 -40.97 -10.86
C LYS A 280 25.34 -39.71 -10.41
N SER A 281 25.06 -38.58 -11.06
CA SER A 281 25.64 -37.27 -10.76
C SER A 281 24.74 -36.18 -11.32
N TRP A 282 24.95 -34.93 -10.89
CA TRP A 282 24.23 -33.77 -11.41
C TRP A 282 24.39 -33.63 -12.93
N ALA A 283 25.60 -33.87 -13.46
CA ALA A 283 25.90 -33.79 -14.88
C ALA A 283 25.15 -34.87 -15.68
N LYS A 284 25.08 -36.09 -15.15
CA LYS A 284 24.28 -37.16 -15.77
C LYS A 284 22.78 -36.85 -15.73
N ASP A 285 22.32 -36.22 -14.66
CA ASP A 285 20.93 -35.78 -14.54
C ASP A 285 20.59 -34.67 -15.53
N LEU A 286 21.52 -33.74 -15.79
CA LEU A 286 21.40 -32.70 -16.82
C LEU A 286 21.34 -33.29 -18.24
N ILE A 287 22.21 -34.25 -18.56
CA ILE A 287 22.18 -34.98 -19.86
C ILE A 287 20.81 -35.67 -20.05
N LYS A 288 20.31 -36.33 -19.00
CA LYS A 288 18.98 -36.96 -19.03
C LYS A 288 17.83 -35.95 -19.13
N ALA A 289 17.98 -34.77 -18.53
CA ALA A 289 16.97 -33.73 -18.62
C ALA A 289 16.84 -33.23 -20.07
N ALA A 290 17.98 -33.05 -20.76
CA ALA A 290 18.01 -32.68 -22.18
C ALA A 290 17.38 -33.77 -23.07
N SER A 291 17.74 -35.04 -22.89
CA SER A 291 17.19 -36.13 -23.72
C SER A 291 15.71 -36.46 -23.48
N ARG A 292 15.08 -35.85 -22.47
CA ARG A 292 13.66 -36.05 -22.13
C ARG A 292 12.78 -34.85 -22.48
N LEU A 293 13.31 -33.91 -23.25
CA LEU A 293 12.48 -32.90 -23.88
C LEU A 293 11.41 -33.55 -24.79
N PRO A 294 10.27 -32.88 -25.03
CA PRO A 294 9.20 -33.42 -25.86
C PRO A 294 9.58 -33.50 -27.36
N PHE A 295 10.76 -33.04 -27.73
CA PHE A 295 11.31 -33.05 -29.08
C PHE A 295 12.72 -33.63 -29.08
N HIS A 296 13.14 -34.17 -30.22
CA HIS A 296 14.48 -34.72 -30.40
C HIS A 296 15.52 -33.58 -30.38
N CYS A 297 16.57 -33.74 -29.58
CA CYS A 297 17.72 -32.86 -29.57
C CYS A 297 19.01 -33.68 -29.55
N PRO A 298 20.14 -33.14 -30.06
CA PRO A 298 21.43 -33.82 -29.95
C PRO A 298 21.80 -34.07 -28.49
N ASP A 299 22.54 -35.16 -28.24
CA ASP A 299 23.03 -35.49 -26.91
C ASP A 299 23.97 -34.39 -26.38
N LEU A 300 23.74 -33.97 -25.14
CA LEU A 300 24.60 -33.03 -24.45
C LEU A 300 25.90 -33.74 -24.02
N ALA A 301 27.00 -33.49 -24.71
CA ALA A 301 28.31 -34.00 -24.34
C ALA A 301 28.98 -33.11 -23.28
N LEU A 302 28.92 -33.53 -22.01
CA LEU A 302 29.62 -32.87 -20.91
C LEU A 302 30.93 -33.58 -20.59
N THR A 303 32.04 -32.91 -20.86
CA THR A 303 33.41 -33.36 -20.57
C THR A 303 34.19 -32.26 -19.86
N ARG A 304 35.41 -32.56 -19.41
CA ARG A 304 36.31 -31.55 -18.81
C ARG A 304 36.72 -30.46 -19.79
N SER A 305 36.59 -30.68 -21.10
CA SER A 305 36.93 -29.72 -22.15
C SER A 305 35.72 -28.90 -22.61
N THR A 306 34.52 -29.11 -22.06
CA THR A 306 33.32 -28.34 -22.43
C THR A 306 33.53 -26.86 -22.12
N SER A 307 33.39 -26.00 -23.13
CA SER A 307 33.52 -24.55 -22.98
C SER A 307 32.18 -23.86 -22.74
N ILE A 308 32.22 -22.63 -22.20
CA ILE A 308 31.03 -21.77 -22.03
C ILE A 308 30.31 -21.57 -23.38
N ARG A 309 31.07 -21.41 -24.48
CA ARG A 309 30.54 -21.21 -25.82
C ARG A 309 29.76 -22.43 -26.32
N ASP A 310 30.24 -23.64 -26.03
CA ASP A 310 29.55 -24.88 -26.44
C ASP A 310 28.19 -24.99 -25.75
N VAL A 311 28.12 -24.65 -24.46
CA VAL A 311 26.88 -24.63 -23.69
C VAL A 311 25.93 -23.54 -24.19
N GLY A 312 26.44 -22.35 -24.51
CA GLY A 312 25.66 -21.27 -25.10
C GLY A 312 25.05 -21.67 -26.45
N ASN A 313 25.85 -22.22 -27.35
CA ASN A 313 25.39 -22.72 -28.65
C ASN A 313 24.32 -23.82 -28.49
N TYR A 314 24.49 -24.71 -27.51
CA TYR A 314 23.49 -25.74 -27.22
C TYR A 314 22.19 -25.14 -26.68
N ALA A 315 22.25 -24.14 -25.81
CA ALA A 315 21.07 -23.43 -25.30
C ALA A 315 20.27 -22.74 -26.44
N ASP A 316 20.98 -22.06 -27.35
CA ASP A 316 20.37 -21.44 -28.53
C ASP A 316 19.71 -22.47 -29.45
N LEU A 317 20.37 -23.62 -29.65
CA LEU A 317 19.83 -24.75 -30.39
C LEU A 317 18.55 -25.30 -29.74
N ILE A 318 18.54 -25.50 -28.42
CA ILE A 318 17.35 -25.97 -27.69
C ILE A 318 16.19 -24.98 -27.81
N GLN A 319 16.46 -23.68 -27.73
CA GLN A 319 15.44 -22.65 -27.91
C GLN A 319 14.87 -22.69 -29.34
N LYS A 320 15.72 -22.84 -30.36
CA LYS A 320 15.30 -22.98 -31.76
C LYS A 320 14.44 -24.23 -31.97
N LEU A 321 14.92 -25.40 -31.54
CA LEU A 321 14.20 -26.67 -31.67
C LEU A 321 12.85 -26.65 -30.93
N CYS A 322 12.77 -25.97 -29.78
CA CYS A 322 11.50 -25.79 -29.08
C CYS A 322 10.49 -24.99 -29.92
N MET A 323 10.93 -23.96 -30.64
CA MET A 323 10.04 -23.18 -31.51
C MET A 323 9.61 -24.00 -32.73
N GLU A 324 10.53 -24.75 -33.34
CA GLU A 324 10.21 -25.66 -34.46
C GLU A 324 9.19 -26.71 -34.01
N TRP A 325 9.42 -27.39 -32.88
CA TRP A 325 8.48 -28.34 -32.31
C TRP A 325 7.08 -27.75 -32.04
N LEU A 326 7.01 -26.57 -31.41
CA LEU A 326 5.72 -25.91 -31.18
C LEU A 326 5.00 -25.54 -32.48
N GLN A 327 5.74 -25.17 -33.52
CA GLN A 327 5.20 -24.87 -34.83
C GLN A 327 4.71 -26.13 -35.55
N ASP A 328 5.45 -27.24 -35.43
CA ASP A 328 5.09 -28.53 -36.01
C ASP A 328 3.84 -29.13 -35.35
N GLU A 329 3.70 -29.00 -34.03
CA GLU A 329 2.48 -29.37 -33.29
C GLU A 329 1.24 -28.58 -33.75
N ILE A 330 1.42 -27.32 -34.17
CA ILE A 330 0.34 -26.52 -34.77
C ILE A 330 0.04 -27.02 -36.19
N ASN A 331 1.07 -27.15 -37.03
CA ASN A 331 0.93 -27.46 -38.44
C ASN A 331 0.40 -28.88 -38.69
N SER A 332 0.79 -29.84 -37.86
CA SER A 332 0.31 -31.24 -37.93
C SER A 332 -1.14 -31.40 -37.46
N SER A 333 -1.69 -30.44 -36.72
CA SER A 333 -3.04 -30.52 -36.19
C SER A 333 -4.08 -30.02 -37.18
N GLU A 334 -4.97 -30.91 -37.61
CA GLU A 334 -6.17 -30.55 -38.39
C GLU A 334 -7.13 -29.62 -37.63
N LYS A 335 -7.04 -29.57 -36.29
CA LYS A 335 -7.90 -28.70 -35.48
C LYS A 335 -7.47 -27.23 -35.55
N LEU A 336 -6.17 -27.01 -35.70
CA LEU A 336 -5.55 -25.70 -35.58
C LEU A 336 -5.27 -25.08 -36.96
N TYR A 337 -6.02 -25.47 -37.98
CA TYR A 337 -5.83 -24.99 -39.36
C TYR A 337 -5.93 -23.46 -39.50
N LEU A 338 -6.68 -22.80 -38.62
CA LEU A 338 -6.75 -21.33 -38.53
C LEU A 338 -5.45 -20.68 -38.00
N LEU A 339 -4.58 -21.44 -37.35
CA LEU A 339 -3.27 -20.99 -36.88
C LEU A 339 -2.13 -21.33 -37.86
N HIS A 340 -2.39 -22.08 -38.91
CA HIS A 340 -1.37 -22.44 -39.90
C HIS A 340 -0.89 -21.20 -40.66
N GLY A 341 0.43 -21.02 -40.72
CA GLY A 341 1.07 -19.88 -41.38
C GLY A 341 0.83 -18.53 -40.68
N ARG A 342 0.41 -18.54 -39.41
CA ARG A 342 0.01 -17.34 -38.68
C ARG A 342 1.13 -16.29 -38.59
N ARG A 343 0.82 -15.07 -38.98
CA ARG A 343 1.69 -13.88 -38.85
C ARG A 343 1.24 -12.98 -37.71
N GLU A 344 2.19 -12.26 -37.12
CA GLU A 344 1.92 -11.26 -36.09
C GLU A 344 2.12 -9.85 -36.66
N PRO A 345 1.16 -8.92 -36.47
CA PRO A 345 1.34 -7.53 -36.90
C PRO A 345 2.45 -6.85 -36.09
N GLN A 346 3.40 -6.23 -36.79
CA GLN A 346 4.43 -5.40 -36.16
C GLN A 346 4.03 -3.92 -36.20
N LYS A 347 4.61 -3.12 -35.30
CA LYS A 347 4.49 -1.67 -35.37
C LYS A 347 5.39 -1.18 -36.52
N ASP A 348 4.80 -0.51 -37.50
CA ASP A 348 5.49 0.14 -38.62
C ASP A 348 6.28 -0.81 -39.56
N LYS A 349 5.99 -2.12 -39.54
CA LYS A 349 6.60 -3.15 -40.40
C LYS A 349 5.57 -4.16 -40.90
N ALA A 350 5.90 -4.85 -41.98
CA ALA A 350 5.07 -5.95 -42.49
C ALA A 350 4.87 -7.05 -41.43
N PRO A 351 3.71 -7.72 -41.38
CA PRO A 351 3.46 -8.81 -40.45
C PRO A 351 4.48 -9.94 -40.62
N THR A 352 5.09 -10.38 -39.53
CA THR A 352 6.13 -11.43 -39.54
C THR A 352 5.60 -12.70 -38.92
N GLN A 353 6.02 -13.85 -39.43
CA GLN A 353 5.74 -15.12 -38.76
C GLN A 353 6.58 -15.20 -37.49
N VAL A 354 5.90 -15.33 -36.35
CA VAL A 354 6.51 -15.50 -35.03
C VAL A 354 5.81 -16.67 -34.37
N THR A 355 6.55 -17.73 -34.05
CA THR A 355 5.99 -18.95 -33.46
C THR A 355 5.35 -18.67 -32.10
N SER A 356 6.08 -17.99 -31.21
CA SER A 356 5.66 -17.78 -29.83
C SER A 356 5.79 -16.33 -29.41
N CYS A 357 4.66 -15.68 -29.16
CA CYS A 357 4.61 -14.32 -28.64
C CYS A 357 3.26 -14.06 -27.97
N MET A 358 3.15 -12.97 -27.20
CA MET A 358 1.85 -12.54 -26.68
C MET A 358 1.03 -11.95 -27.84
N ARG A 359 0.04 -12.68 -28.33
CA ARG A 359 -0.73 -12.29 -29.52
C ARG A 359 -1.52 -11.01 -29.29
N HIS A 360 -1.53 -10.12 -30.28
CA HIS A 360 -2.14 -8.80 -30.18
C HIS A 360 -3.61 -8.86 -29.76
N TYR A 361 -4.42 -9.78 -30.30
CA TYR A 361 -5.84 -9.90 -29.95
C TYR A 361 -6.09 -10.23 -28.47
N LEU A 362 -5.16 -10.92 -27.79
CA LEU A 362 -5.26 -11.19 -26.35
C LEU A 362 -5.05 -9.93 -25.49
N SER A 363 -4.42 -8.90 -26.05
CA SER A 363 -4.11 -7.65 -25.34
C SER A 363 -4.92 -6.45 -25.82
N MET A 364 -5.35 -6.43 -27.08
CA MET A 364 -6.06 -5.30 -27.70
C MET A 364 -7.58 -5.42 -27.58
N VAL A 365 -8.13 -6.64 -27.49
CA VAL A 365 -9.56 -6.85 -27.28
C VAL A 365 -9.86 -6.72 -25.79
N MET A 366 -10.33 -5.53 -25.39
CA MET A 366 -10.58 -5.20 -23.98
C MET A 366 -11.77 -5.98 -23.40
N ILE A 367 -12.82 -6.20 -24.19
CA ILE A 367 -14.01 -6.94 -23.75
C ILE A 367 -13.70 -8.43 -23.69
N GLN A 368 -13.76 -8.99 -22.47
CA GLN A 368 -13.41 -10.38 -22.20
C GLN A 368 -14.21 -11.37 -23.06
N LYS A 369 -15.54 -11.26 -23.10
CA LYS A 369 -16.39 -12.18 -23.87
C LYS A 369 -16.05 -12.21 -25.37
N HIS A 370 -15.70 -11.06 -25.94
CA HIS A 370 -15.29 -10.96 -27.35
C HIS A 370 -13.94 -11.62 -27.58
N ARG A 371 -13.00 -11.39 -26.67
CA ARG A 371 -11.68 -12.01 -26.69
C ARG A 371 -11.78 -13.52 -26.58
N GLU A 372 -12.56 -14.03 -25.62
CA GLU A 372 -12.80 -15.46 -25.40
C GLU A 372 -13.46 -16.12 -26.60
N ALA A 373 -14.45 -15.47 -27.23
CA ALA A 373 -15.05 -15.95 -28.46
C ALA A 373 -14.02 -16.12 -29.58
N LEU A 374 -13.17 -15.10 -29.80
CA LEU A 374 -12.13 -15.17 -30.81
C LEU A 374 -11.04 -16.20 -30.46
N THR A 375 -10.58 -16.26 -29.21
CA THR A 375 -9.65 -17.31 -28.73
C THR A 375 -10.25 -18.70 -28.97
N SER A 376 -11.53 -18.89 -28.63
CA SER A 376 -12.20 -20.17 -28.78
C SER A 376 -12.39 -20.59 -30.23
N LEU A 377 -12.57 -19.63 -31.15
CA LEU A 377 -12.58 -19.90 -32.58
C LEU A 377 -11.20 -20.37 -33.07
N LEU A 378 -10.17 -19.58 -32.78
CA LEU A 378 -8.81 -19.84 -33.26
C LEU A 378 -8.21 -21.13 -32.68
N LEU A 379 -8.54 -21.46 -31.44
CA LEU A 379 -8.01 -22.63 -30.74
C LEU A 379 -8.91 -23.87 -30.83
N SER A 380 -9.98 -23.81 -31.63
CA SER A 380 -10.92 -24.91 -31.84
C SER A 380 -11.50 -25.45 -30.52
N THR A 381 -11.97 -24.55 -29.64
CA THR A 381 -12.64 -24.90 -28.38
C THR A 381 -14.11 -24.44 -28.33
N HIS A 382 -14.65 -24.05 -29.49
CA HIS A 382 -15.99 -23.50 -29.67
C HIS A 382 -17.09 -24.58 -29.72
N LEU A 383 -18.36 -24.19 -29.53
CA LEU A 383 -19.51 -25.11 -29.56
C LEU A 383 -20.14 -25.32 -30.95
N LEU A 384 -19.40 -25.07 -32.03
CA LEU A 384 -19.84 -25.41 -33.39
C LEU A 384 -19.77 -26.91 -33.67
N ALA A 385 -20.61 -27.41 -34.59
CA ALA A 385 -20.76 -28.83 -34.88
C ALA A 385 -19.42 -29.50 -35.26
N VAL A 386 -18.55 -28.80 -36.00
CA VAL A 386 -17.25 -29.33 -36.41
C VAL A 386 -16.37 -29.77 -35.22
N GLU A 387 -16.51 -29.12 -34.07
CA GLU A 387 -15.77 -29.44 -32.83
C GLU A 387 -16.59 -30.28 -31.86
N VAL A 388 -17.87 -29.98 -31.63
CA VAL A 388 -18.70 -30.71 -30.65
C VAL A 388 -18.92 -32.17 -31.08
N LEU A 389 -19.28 -32.40 -32.34
CA LEU A 389 -19.58 -33.74 -32.86
C LEU A 389 -18.34 -34.57 -33.17
N ARG A 390 -17.14 -34.01 -32.95
CA ARG A 390 -15.87 -34.74 -33.04
C ARG A 390 -15.67 -35.72 -31.89
N TYR A 391 -16.29 -35.47 -30.74
CA TYR A 391 -16.09 -36.26 -29.53
C TYR A 391 -17.23 -37.24 -29.29
N VAL A 392 -16.92 -38.30 -28.54
CA VAL A 392 -17.93 -39.23 -28.00
C VAL A 392 -18.79 -38.48 -26.99
N ASP A 393 -20.10 -38.59 -27.15
CA ASP A 393 -21.12 -38.14 -26.19
C ASP A 393 -21.78 -39.38 -25.56
N HIS A 394 -22.30 -39.29 -24.33
CA HIS A 394 -22.80 -40.44 -23.57
C HIS A 394 -23.87 -41.27 -24.30
N ALA A 395 -24.51 -40.70 -25.33
CA ALA A 395 -25.50 -41.36 -26.16
C ALA A 395 -25.14 -41.44 -27.67
N TYR A 396 -23.99 -40.91 -28.10
CA TYR A 396 -23.66 -40.78 -29.53
C TYR A 396 -22.18 -40.97 -29.84
N ALA A 397 -21.90 -41.75 -30.89
CA ALA A 397 -20.56 -41.88 -31.46
C ALA A 397 -20.09 -40.57 -32.16
N PRO A 398 -18.77 -40.40 -32.37
CA PRO A 398 -18.23 -39.28 -33.15
C PRO A 398 -18.79 -39.27 -34.57
N VAL A 399 -19.21 -38.10 -35.04
CA VAL A 399 -19.78 -37.93 -36.38
C VAL A 399 -18.64 -37.65 -37.38
N PRO A 400 -18.60 -38.31 -38.56
CA PRO A 400 -17.65 -37.99 -39.62
C PRO A 400 -17.70 -36.50 -40.00
N ARG A 401 -16.57 -35.91 -40.40
CA ARG A 401 -16.48 -34.45 -40.64
C ARG A 401 -17.50 -33.98 -41.70
N SER A 402 -17.74 -34.78 -42.74
CA SER A 402 -18.72 -34.50 -43.81
C SER A 402 -20.13 -34.31 -43.28
N ASP A 403 -20.49 -34.99 -42.19
CA ASP A 403 -21.86 -35.08 -41.69
C ASP A 403 -22.10 -34.13 -40.50
N ARG A 404 -21.12 -33.29 -40.16
CA ARG A 404 -21.23 -32.26 -39.12
C ARG A 404 -21.91 -31.01 -39.66
N LEU A 405 -23.14 -31.20 -40.15
CA LEU A 405 -23.90 -30.19 -40.85
C LEU A 405 -24.31 -29.02 -39.94
N CYS A 406 -24.46 -27.84 -40.53
CA CYS A 406 -24.85 -26.62 -39.87
C CYS A 406 -26.27 -26.70 -39.30
N ARG A 407 -26.43 -26.23 -38.06
CA ARG A 407 -27.72 -26.23 -37.35
C ARG A 407 -28.81 -25.40 -38.01
N PHE A 408 -28.44 -24.42 -38.85
CA PHE A 408 -29.38 -23.58 -39.58
C PHE A 408 -29.64 -24.11 -41.00
N CYS A 409 -28.61 -24.14 -41.87
CA CYS A 409 -28.81 -24.51 -43.27
C CYS A 409 -28.97 -26.01 -43.50
N LYS A 410 -28.43 -26.85 -42.60
CA LYS A 410 -28.43 -28.32 -42.70
C LYS A 410 -27.83 -28.89 -43.99
N THR A 411 -27.13 -28.08 -44.78
CA THR A 411 -26.50 -28.48 -46.06
C THR A 411 -24.98 -28.50 -45.97
N ASP A 412 -24.38 -27.45 -45.41
CA ASP A 412 -22.93 -27.29 -45.32
C ASP A 412 -22.41 -27.70 -43.94
N ILE A 413 -21.11 -28.01 -43.85
CA ILE A 413 -20.44 -28.32 -42.58
C ILE A 413 -20.40 -27.07 -41.69
N GLU A 414 -20.72 -27.22 -40.40
CA GLU A 414 -20.71 -26.13 -39.44
C GLU A 414 -19.29 -25.75 -38.97
N THR A 415 -18.55 -25.08 -39.85
CA THR A 415 -17.21 -24.56 -39.56
C THR A 415 -17.24 -23.08 -39.17
N PRO A 416 -16.18 -22.55 -38.53
CA PRO A 416 -16.01 -21.11 -38.28
C PRO A 416 -16.25 -20.25 -39.53
N GLU A 417 -15.64 -20.58 -40.65
CA GLU A 417 -15.81 -19.83 -41.89
C GLU A 417 -17.24 -19.93 -42.46
N HIS A 418 -17.92 -21.07 -42.31
CA HIS A 418 -19.34 -21.18 -42.68
C HIS A 418 -20.21 -20.26 -41.81
N ALA A 419 -20.05 -20.33 -40.48
CA ALA A 419 -20.83 -19.53 -39.55
C ALA A 419 -20.59 -18.02 -39.73
N LEU A 420 -19.33 -17.61 -39.83
CA LEU A 420 -18.96 -16.20 -39.87
C LEU A 420 -19.10 -15.57 -41.26
N ILE A 421 -18.92 -16.30 -42.36
CA ILE A 421 -18.78 -15.68 -43.69
C ILE A 421 -19.91 -16.08 -44.66
N THR A 422 -20.37 -17.33 -44.67
CA THR A 422 -21.23 -17.82 -45.78
C THR A 422 -22.66 -18.19 -45.42
N CYS A 423 -22.97 -18.63 -44.19
CA CYS A 423 -24.30 -19.13 -43.85
C CYS A 423 -25.40 -18.06 -44.10
N GLN A 424 -26.45 -18.40 -44.85
CA GLN A 424 -27.54 -17.46 -45.23
C GLN A 424 -28.89 -17.79 -44.59
N SER A 425 -28.96 -18.83 -43.77
CA SER A 425 -30.24 -19.40 -43.31
C SER A 425 -30.90 -18.69 -42.13
N SER A 426 -30.36 -17.55 -41.70
CA SER A 426 -30.88 -16.78 -40.57
C SER A 426 -30.80 -15.28 -40.87
N ASP A 427 -31.94 -14.61 -40.91
CA ASP A 427 -32.00 -13.17 -41.24
C ASP A 427 -31.15 -12.32 -40.27
N PRO A 428 -31.20 -12.55 -38.93
CA PRO A 428 -30.31 -11.85 -37.99
C PRO A 428 -28.82 -12.04 -38.29
N LEU A 429 -28.41 -13.23 -38.74
CA LEU A 429 -27.01 -13.52 -39.07
C LEU A 429 -26.59 -12.75 -40.33
N VAL A 430 -27.46 -12.69 -41.34
CA VAL A 430 -27.20 -12.00 -42.61
C VAL A 430 -27.11 -10.50 -42.39
N GLU A 431 -28.03 -9.91 -41.62
CA GLU A 431 -28.00 -8.49 -41.27
C GLU A 431 -26.73 -8.13 -40.49
N LEU A 432 -26.38 -8.93 -39.49
CA LEU A 432 -25.19 -8.71 -38.67
C LEU A 432 -23.91 -8.79 -39.52
N ARG A 433 -23.82 -9.75 -40.44
CA ARG A 433 -22.71 -9.85 -41.40
C ARG A 433 -22.63 -8.65 -42.33
N ALA A 434 -23.76 -8.18 -42.86
CA ALA A 434 -23.80 -7.02 -43.76
C ALA A 434 -23.26 -5.76 -43.06
N ILE A 435 -23.71 -5.51 -41.82
CA ILE A 435 -23.24 -4.38 -41.00
C ILE A 435 -21.74 -4.51 -40.71
N PHE A 436 -21.30 -5.71 -40.33
CA PHE A 436 -19.89 -5.98 -40.05
C PHE A 436 -19.00 -5.75 -41.27
N LEU A 437 -19.35 -6.32 -42.43
CA LEU A 437 -18.56 -6.20 -43.66
C LEU A 437 -18.52 -4.75 -44.16
N ALA A 438 -19.64 -4.02 -44.12
CA ALA A 438 -19.68 -2.61 -44.47
C ALA A 438 -18.70 -1.79 -43.62
N LYS A 439 -18.67 -2.04 -42.31
CA LYS A 439 -17.74 -1.35 -41.41
C LYS A 439 -16.29 -1.79 -41.62
N LEU A 440 -16.05 -3.09 -41.80
CA LEU A 440 -14.72 -3.65 -42.04
C LEU A 440 -14.07 -3.08 -43.31
N PHE A 441 -14.81 -2.99 -44.41
CA PHE A 441 -14.32 -2.47 -45.68
C PHE A 441 -14.16 -0.95 -45.68
N SER A 442 -14.98 -0.23 -44.90
CA SER A 442 -14.76 1.19 -44.68
C SER A 442 -13.44 1.47 -43.97
N ASP A 443 -13.06 0.65 -43.00
CA ASP A 443 -11.84 0.86 -42.21
C ASP A 443 -10.59 0.27 -42.91
N LEU A 444 -10.75 -0.81 -43.70
CA LEU A 444 -9.68 -1.48 -44.46
C LEU A 444 -10.18 -1.92 -45.85
N PRO A 445 -10.13 -1.03 -46.86
CA PRO A 445 -10.65 -1.30 -48.20
C PRO A 445 -9.99 -2.49 -48.91
N ASP A 446 -8.72 -2.77 -48.63
CA ASP A 446 -7.98 -3.89 -49.23
C ASP A 446 -8.59 -5.25 -48.90
N LEU A 447 -9.27 -5.39 -47.74
CA LEU A 447 -9.96 -6.62 -47.37
C LEU A 447 -11.14 -6.94 -48.30
N GLN A 448 -11.74 -5.94 -48.95
CA GLN A 448 -12.82 -6.17 -49.90
C GLN A 448 -12.33 -6.93 -51.15
N ARG A 449 -11.15 -6.56 -51.66
CA ARG A 449 -10.50 -7.29 -52.76
C ARG A 449 -10.11 -8.69 -52.33
N GLN A 450 -9.49 -8.81 -51.15
CA GLN A 450 -9.07 -10.10 -50.60
C GLN A 450 -10.23 -11.07 -50.36
N MET A 451 -11.43 -10.59 -50.02
CA MET A 451 -12.61 -11.46 -49.88
C MET A 451 -13.00 -12.14 -51.19
N ALA A 452 -12.77 -11.49 -52.34
CA ALA A 452 -13.06 -12.07 -53.65
C ALA A 452 -11.95 -13.01 -54.15
N GLU A 453 -10.71 -12.79 -53.73
CA GLU A 453 -9.52 -13.53 -54.19
C GLU A 453 -9.17 -14.74 -53.31
N LEU A 454 -9.41 -14.65 -52.00
CA LEU A 454 -9.01 -15.67 -51.02
C LEU A 454 -10.14 -16.68 -50.76
N SER A 455 -9.76 -17.89 -50.34
CA SER A 455 -10.71 -18.83 -49.77
C SER A 455 -11.29 -18.27 -48.46
N ASN A 456 -12.48 -18.72 -48.05
CA ASN A 456 -13.10 -18.25 -46.80
C ASN A 456 -12.21 -18.47 -45.56
N VAL A 457 -11.40 -19.53 -45.56
CA VAL A 457 -10.44 -19.82 -44.48
C VAL A 457 -9.31 -18.79 -44.46
N GLU A 458 -8.71 -18.52 -45.62
CA GLU A 458 -7.61 -17.54 -45.73
C GLU A 458 -8.11 -16.12 -45.51
N PHE A 459 -9.33 -15.80 -45.93
CA PHE A 459 -9.98 -14.53 -45.59
C PHE A 459 -10.21 -14.39 -44.08
N LEU A 460 -10.70 -15.44 -43.40
CA LEU A 460 -10.86 -15.43 -41.94
C LEU A 460 -9.52 -15.21 -41.21
N LYS A 461 -8.43 -15.80 -41.70
CA LYS A 461 -7.08 -15.52 -41.19
C LYS A 461 -6.68 -14.06 -41.44
N ALA A 462 -6.95 -13.56 -42.65
CA ALA A 462 -6.60 -12.20 -43.07
C ALA A 462 -7.25 -11.13 -42.21
N ILE A 463 -8.53 -11.28 -41.83
CA ILE A 463 -9.23 -10.29 -41.01
C ILE A 463 -8.78 -10.26 -39.54
N VAL A 464 -8.10 -11.30 -39.06
CA VAL A 464 -7.59 -11.39 -37.67
C VAL A 464 -6.21 -10.72 -37.51
N TYR A 465 -5.47 -10.45 -38.59
CA TYR A 465 -4.15 -9.81 -38.51
C TYR A 465 -4.16 -8.30 -38.20
N PRO A 466 -5.08 -7.48 -38.74
CA PRO A 466 -5.01 -6.04 -38.59
C PRO A 466 -5.33 -5.59 -37.17
N ARG A 467 -4.41 -4.81 -36.58
CA ARG A 467 -4.58 -4.24 -35.23
C ARG A 467 -5.78 -3.28 -35.12
N LEU A 468 -6.11 -2.59 -36.21
CA LEU A 468 -7.18 -1.58 -36.25
C LEU A 468 -8.57 -2.19 -36.07
N THR A 469 -8.82 -3.34 -36.70
CA THR A 469 -10.16 -3.95 -36.79
C THR A 469 -10.34 -5.18 -35.88
N ILE A 470 -9.29 -5.62 -35.17
CA ILE A 470 -9.36 -6.84 -34.33
C ILE A 470 -10.47 -6.81 -33.28
N ALA A 471 -10.76 -5.65 -32.69
CA ALA A 471 -11.84 -5.51 -31.71
C ALA A 471 -13.23 -5.64 -32.37
N LEU A 472 -13.38 -5.14 -33.60
CA LEU A 472 -14.58 -5.29 -34.41
C LEU A 472 -14.80 -6.76 -34.79
N VAL A 473 -13.74 -7.44 -35.25
CA VAL A 473 -13.77 -8.87 -35.61
C VAL A 473 -14.10 -9.74 -34.40
N ALA A 474 -13.50 -9.46 -33.24
CA ALA A 474 -13.78 -10.21 -32.01
C ALA A 474 -15.23 -10.02 -31.51
N LYS A 475 -15.78 -8.80 -31.64
CA LYS A 475 -17.19 -8.54 -31.35
C LYS A 475 -18.11 -9.32 -32.30
N TYR A 476 -17.84 -9.22 -33.60
CA TYR A 476 -18.59 -9.94 -34.64
C TYR A 476 -18.61 -11.45 -34.39
N ALA A 477 -17.43 -12.03 -34.12
CA ALA A 477 -17.29 -13.43 -33.76
C ALA A 477 -18.13 -13.81 -32.53
N TYR A 478 -18.13 -12.97 -31.49
CA TYR A 478 -18.96 -13.20 -30.30
C TYR A 478 -20.46 -13.20 -30.64
N ASP A 479 -20.94 -12.18 -31.33
CA ASP A 479 -22.36 -12.03 -31.65
C ASP A 479 -22.86 -13.19 -32.54
N VAL A 480 -22.08 -13.59 -33.56
CA VAL A 480 -22.37 -14.78 -34.39
C VAL A 480 -22.42 -16.05 -33.54
N LEU A 481 -21.45 -16.26 -32.66
CA LEU A 481 -21.43 -17.44 -31.80
C LEU A 481 -22.60 -17.48 -30.82
N GLN A 482 -23.09 -16.33 -30.32
CA GLN A 482 -24.30 -16.31 -29.48
C GLN A 482 -25.53 -16.80 -30.25
N ILE A 483 -25.68 -16.40 -31.52
CA ILE A 483 -26.78 -16.87 -32.38
C ILE A 483 -26.70 -18.39 -32.56
N PHE A 484 -25.52 -18.93 -32.88
CA PHE A 484 -25.34 -20.37 -33.02
C PHE A 484 -25.59 -21.09 -31.70
N TYR A 485 -25.01 -20.64 -30.58
CA TYR A 485 -25.10 -21.33 -29.29
C TYR A 485 -26.51 -21.34 -28.69
N ALA A 486 -27.39 -20.44 -29.13
CA ALA A 486 -28.81 -20.45 -28.77
C ALA A 486 -29.59 -21.64 -29.37
N VAL A 487 -29.06 -22.30 -30.41
CA VAL A 487 -29.70 -23.43 -31.10
C VAL A 487 -28.88 -24.69 -30.89
N PRO A 488 -29.48 -25.85 -30.56
CA PRO A 488 -28.74 -27.10 -30.43
C PRO A 488 -28.08 -27.52 -31.75
N VAL A 489 -26.94 -28.22 -31.66
CA VAL A 489 -26.24 -28.76 -32.83
C VAL A 489 -27.14 -29.75 -33.58
N PHE A 490 -27.19 -29.64 -34.90
CA PHE A 490 -27.98 -30.57 -35.72
C PHE A 490 -27.33 -31.96 -35.76
N ARG A 491 -28.15 -32.99 -35.49
CA ARG A 491 -27.80 -34.40 -35.61
C ARG A 491 -28.82 -35.07 -36.53
N LEU A 492 -28.36 -35.90 -37.45
CA LEU A 492 -29.24 -36.70 -38.30
C LEU A 492 -30.04 -37.69 -37.43
N PRO A 493 -31.34 -37.92 -37.71
CA PRO A 493 -32.13 -38.91 -37.01
C PRO A 493 -31.51 -40.32 -37.13
N PHE A 494 -31.56 -41.09 -36.04
CA PHE A 494 -30.91 -42.41 -35.85
C PHE A 494 -31.31 -43.52 -36.86
N LEU A 495 -32.19 -43.25 -37.83
CA LEU A 495 -32.86 -44.23 -38.69
C LEU A 495 -32.15 -44.55 -40.01
N TRP A 496 -30.97 -43.99 -40.29
CA TRP A 496 -30.31 -44.12 -41.60
C TRP A 496 -28.91 -44.77 -41.57
N ILE A 497 -28.49 -45.34 -40.43
CA ILE A 497 -27.14 -45.94 -40.28
C ILE A 497 -27.14 -47.47 -40.45
N TYR A 498 -28.29 -48.12 -40.58
CA TYR A 498 -28.37 -49.54 -40.98
C TYR A 498 -29.25 -49.69 -42.22
N GLY A 499 -28.61 -49.77 -43.39
CA GLY A 499 -29.21 -50.41 -44.55
C GLY A 499 -29.25 -51.92 -44.31
N GLY A 500 -30.45 -52.49 -44.34
CA GLY A 500 -30.69 -53.92 -44.18
C GLY A 500 -32.14 -54.15 -43.81
N GLU A 501 -32.90 -54.66 -44.78
CA GLU A 501 -34.30 -55.10 -44.72
C GLU A 501 -34.68 -55.69 -43.36
N LEU A 502 -35.84 -55.33 -42.81
CA LEU A 502 -36.53 -56.23 -41.88
C LEU A 502 -38.04 -56.01 -41.88
N ASP A 503 -38.67 -57.15 -42.12
CA ASP A 503 -40.08 -57.46 -42.27
C ASP A 503 -41.01 -56.95 -41.17
N VAL A 504 -42.24 -56.75 -41.59
CA VAL A 504 -43.42 -56.64 -40.74
C VAL A 504 -43.68 -57.99 -40.05
N SER A 505 -43.44 -58.09 -38.75
CA SER A 505 -44.25 -58.96 -37.87
C SER A 505 -44.09 -58.60 -36.38
N THR A 506 -45.25 -58.28 -35.80
CA THR A 506 -45.72 -58.53 -34.43
C THR A 506 -44.75 -58.86 -33.28
N GLU A 507 -44.97 -58.10 -32.19
CA GLU A 507 -44.87 -58.47 -30.78
C GLU A 507 -43.49 -58.77 -30.16
N THR A 508 -42.97 -57.80 -29.38
CA THR A 508 -42.77 -57.92 -27.92
C THR A 508 -42.33 -56.57 -27.30
N CYS A 509 -43.12 -56.09 -26.33
CA CYS A 509 -42.73 -55.08 -25.32
C CYS A 509 -41.62 -55.68 -24.42
N ASP A 510 -40.71 -54.97 -23.73
CA ASP A 510 -40.73 -53.73 -22.91
C ASP A 510 -39.23 -53.51 -22.45
N PRO A 511 -38.76 -52.58 -21.55
CA PRO A 511 -39.31 -51.38 -20.92
C PRO A 511 -38.28 -50.22 -20.75
N LEU A 512 -38.33 -49.16 -21.55
CA LEU A 512 -37.64 -47.89 -21.21
C LEU A 512 -38.55 -46.67 -21.23
N LEU A 513 -39.83 -46.84 -21.60
CA LEU A 513 -40.82 -45.77 -21.68
C LEU A 513 -41.59 -45.52 -20.37
N ARG A 514 -41.25 -46.19 -19.26
CA ARG A 514 -41.97 -46.05 -17.97
C ARG A 514 -41.32 -45.16 -16.91
N ARG A 515 -40.21 -44.46 -17.22
CA ARG A 515 -39.48 -43.67 -16.20
C ARG A 515 -39.38 -42.17 -16.42
N LEU A 516 -40.01 -41.61 -17.45
CA LEU A 516 -39.95 -40.17 -17.74
C LEU A 516 -41.33 -39.48 -17.83
N GLN A 517 -42.33 -40.03 -17.14
CA GLN A 517 -43.55 -39.30 -16.81
C GLN A 517 -43.88 -39.54 -15.34
N ILE A 518 -43.71 -38.47 -14.56
CA ILE A 518 -44.12 -38.20 -13.16
C ILE A 518 -42.90 -37.65 -12.39
N GLN A 519 -42.65 -36.36 -12.56
CA GLN A 519 -42.28 -35.46 -11.46
C GLN A 519 -42.30 -34.04 -12.02
N LEU A 520 -43.49 -33.44 -11.99
CA LEU A 520 -43.75 -32.00 -11.84
C LEU A 520 -45.27 -31.76 -11.98
N SER A 521 -46.00 -31.91 -10.87
CA SER A 521 -47.24 -31.17 -10.53
C SER A 521 -47.92 -31.83 -9.34
N GLY A 522 -48.31 -31.03 -8.33
CA GLY A 522 -49.27 -31.46 -7.31
C GLY A 522 -49.00 -31.03 -5.87
N CYS A 523 -48.84 -29.73 -5.62
CA CYS A 523 -49.24 -29.17 -4.32
C CYS A 523 -50.77 -29.12 -4.28
N LYS A 524 -51.41 -29.76 -3.29
CA LYS A 524 -52.78 -29.43 -2.90
C LYS A 524 -52.96 -29.46 -1.39
N PHE A 525 -53.46 -28.33 -0.90
CA PHE A 525 -54.19 -28.15 0.35
C PHE A 525 -55.27 -29.22 0.53
N ALA A 526 -55.48 -29.66 1.77
CA ALA A 526 -56.73 -30.23 2.23
C ALA A 526 -57.08 -29.71 3.63
N SER A 527 -58.37 -29.44 3.79
CA SER A 527 -59.09 -28.66 4.79
C SER A 527 -59.31 -29.34 6.14
N LEU A 528 -59.58 -28.50 7.15
CA LEU A 528 -60.16 -28.83 8.45
C LEU A 528 -61.53 -29.52 8.35
N SER A 529 -61.77 -30.54 9.18
CA SER A 529 -62.88 -30.59 10.15
C SER A 529 -62.97 -31.97 10.82
N ALA A 530 -62.90 -32.01 12.16
CA ALA A 530 -63.75 -32.81 13.05
C ALA A 530 -63.20 -32.76 14.48
N LEU A 531 -63.98 -32.13 15.36
CA LEU A 531 -63.86 -32.16 16.81
C LEU A 531 -64.16 -33.57 17.34
N THR A 532 -63.50 -34.01 18.41
CA THR A 532 -64.11 -34.09 19.77
C THR A 532 -63.20 -34.82 20.78
N HIS A 533 -62.99 -34.11 21.89
CA HIS A 533 -62.87 -34.53 23.30
C HIS A 533 -62.25 -35.86 23.74
N ASN A 534 -61.23 -35.69 24.59
CA ASN A 534 -61.09 -36.19 25.98
C ASN A 534 -61.16 -37.70 26.22
N HIS A 535 -60.06 -38.28 26.74
CA HIS A 535 -59.94 -38.59 28.17
C HIS A 535 -58.48 -38.92 28.56
N ARG A 536 -57.96 -38.18 29.54
CA ARG A 536 -56.83 -38.50 30.46
C ARG A 536 -57.16 -39.76 31.31
N PRO A 537 -56.28 -40.32 32.19
CA PRO A 537 -54.88 -39.95 32.54
C PRO A 537 -53.86 -41.12 32.72
N LEU A 538 -52.58 -40.73 32.81
CA LEU A 538 -51.48 -41.24 33.68
C LEU A 538 -51.20 -42.75 33.79
N PHE A 539 -50.02 -43.18 33.33
CA PHE A 539 -48.86 -43.44 34.20
C PHE A 539 -47.57 -43.64 33.37
N ILE A 540 -46.47 -43.05 33.83
CA ILE A 540 -45.12 -43.11 33.24
C ILE A 540 -44.44 -44.43 33.65
N PRO A 541 -43.65 -45.07 32.77
CA PRO A 541 -42.22 -45.18 33.09
C PRO A 541 -41.28 -44.88 31.90
N ARG A 542 -40.40 -43.90 32.15
CA ARG A 542 -39.00 -43.72 31.69
C ARG A 542 -38.57 -44.29 30.32
N TYR A 543 -38.28 -43.38 29.38
CA TYR A 543 -37.49 -43.66 28.17
C TYR A 543 -36.09 -42.98 28.20
N PRO A 544 -35.07 -43.57 27.53
CA PRO A 544 -33.68 -43.15 27.60
C PRO A 544 -33.34 -42.11 26.51
N HIS A 545 -33.11 -40.85 26.90
CA HIS A 545 -32.72 -39.77 25.97
C HIS A 545 -31.31 -39.20 26.20
N CYS A 546 -30.35 -40.01 26.67
CA CYS A 546 -28.96 -39.54 26.83
C CYS A 546 -28.04 -39.77 25.61
N ARG A 547 -28.49 -40.42 24.52
CA ARG A 547 -27.65 -40.70 23.34
C ARG A 547 -27.82 -39.72 22.16
N THR A 548 -28.83 -38.86 22.17
CA THR A 548 -29.09 -37.89 21.10
C THR A 548 -28.43 -36.54 21.34
N SER A 549 -28.30 -36.06 22.59
CA SER A 549 -27.61 -34.79 22.91
C SER A 549 -26.14 -34.84 22.54
N SER A 550 -25.42 -35.90 22.91
CA SER A 550 -23.97 -36.03 22.65
C SER A 550 -23.63 -35.97 21.15
N ARG A 551 -24.55 -36.38 20.28
CA ARG A 551 -24.35 -36.33 18.83
C ARG A 551 -24.49 -34.90 18.29
N PHE A 552 -25.41 -34.11 18.85
CA PHE A 552 -25.53 -32.69 18.54
C PHE A 552 -24.38 -31.89 19.14
N ASP A 553 -23.93 -32.21 20.35
CA ASP A 553 -22.79 -31.56 21.00
C ASP A 553 -21.48 -31.78 20.22
N VAL A 554 -21.26 -33.01 19.71
CA VAL A 554 -20.12 -33.32 18.82
C VAL A 554 -20.20 -32.55 17.50
N GLN A 555 -21.41 -32.36 16.96
CA GLN A 555 -21.61 -31.65 15.70
C GLN A 555 -21.47 -30.13 15.87
N ILE A 556 -21.93 -29.59 17.00
CA ILE A 556 -21.72 -28.19 17.42
C ILE A 556 -20.23 -27.93 17.62
N ALA A 557 -19.51 -28.80 18.33
CA ALA A 557 -18.06 -28.67 18.51
C ALA A 557 -17.29 -28.74 17.18
N LYS A 558 -17.74 -29.59 16.24
CA LYS A 558 -17.16 -29.68 14.89
C LYS A 558 -17.40 -28.40 14.08
N LEU A 559 -18.61 -27.83 14.17
CA LEU A 559 -18.96 -26.59 13.49
C LEU A 559 -18.24 -25.39 14.10
N GLN A 560 -18.09 -25.32 15.43
CA GLN A 560 -17.31 -24.29 16.11
C GLN A 560 -15.84 -24.34 15.71
N LYS A 561 -15.24 -25.53 15.64
CA LYS A 561 -13.87 -25.71 15.15
C LYS A 561 -13.70 -25.25 13.69
N GLN A 562 -14.70 -25.46 12.85
CA GLN A 562 -14.70 -24.95 11.47
C GLN A 562 -14.85 -23.41 11.43
N LEU A 563 -15.66 -22.83 12.31
CA LEU A 563 -15.83 -21.39 12.45
C LEU A 563 -14.54 -20.71 12.92
N ASP A 564 -13.85 -21.30 13.89
CA ASP A 564 -12.55 -20.81 14.38
C ASP A 564 -11.48 -20.88 13.28
N GLN A 565 -11.45 -21.97 12.51
CA GLN A 565 -10.55 -22.10 11.36
C GLN A 565 -10.85 -21.05 10.29
N LEU A 566 -12.13 -20.79 9.99
CA LEU A 566 -12.54 -19.75 9.03
C LEU A 566 -12.24 -18.34 9.56
N ALA A 567 -12.37 -18.09 10.86
CA ALA A 567 -12.04 -16.81 11.48
C ALA A 567 -10.53 -16.53 11.45
N VAL A 568 -9.70 -17.55 11.69
CA VAL A 568 -8.23 -17.46 11.54
C VAL A 568 -7.86 -17.25 10.06
N GLN A 569 -8.48 -17.97 9.13
CA GLN A 569 -8.27 -17.77 7.69
C GLN A 569 -8.69 -16.38 7.22
N ARG A 570 -9.83 -15.87 7.70
CA ARG A 570 -10.29 -14.51 7.42
C ARG A 570 -9.32 -13.47 7.95
N SER A 571 -8.85 -13.60 9.19
CA SER A 571 -7.90 -12.67 9.80
C SER A 571 -6.56 -12.66 9.06
N ALA A 572 -6.06 -13.84 8.66
CA ALA A 572 -4.87 -13.97 7.83
C ALA A 572 -5.05 -13.41 6.41
N PHE A 573 -6.25 -13.55 5.84
CA PHE A 573 -6.59 -12.96 4.55
C PHE A 573 -6.68 -11.43 4.63
N GLN A 574 -7.26 -10.89 5.71
CA GLN A 574 -7.38 -9.46 5.97
C GLN A 574 -6.00 -8.79 6.05
N LEU A 575 -5.09 -9.34 6.86
CA LEU A 575 -3.68 -8.92 6.96
C LEU A 575 -2.98 -8.93 5.59
N HIS A 576 -3.30 -9.92 4.76
CA HIS A 576 -2.73 -10.01 3.42
C HIS A 576 -3.31 -8.99 2.45
N CYS A 577 -4.60 -8.69 2.52
CA CYS A 577 -5.21 -7.62 1.74
C CYS A 577 -4.60 -6.26 2.10
N ASP A 578 -4.32 -6.03 3.38
CA ASP A 578 -3.65 -4.82 3.85
C ASP A 578 -2.21 -4.70 3.31
N ASP A 579 -1.46 -5.80 3.26
CA ASP A 579 -0.13 -5.86 2.63
C ASP A 579 -0.18 -5.53 1.12
N TRP A 580 -1.17 -6.06 0.38
CA TRP A 580 -1.34 -5.78 -1.06
C TRP A 580 -1.79 -4.35 -1.34
N ASN A 581 -2.68 -3.80 -0.52
CA ASN A 581 -3.07 -2.39 -0.59
C ASN A 581 -1.86 -1.46 -0.38
N GLY A 582 -0.90 -1.86 0.46
CA GLY A 582 0.39 -1.17 0.63
C GLY A 582 1.32 -1.20 -0.60
N LEU A 583 1.19 -2.21 -1.48
CA LEU A 583 1.98 -2.36 -2.71
C LEU A 583 1.35 -1.63 -3.91
N LEU A 584 0.01 -1.61 -3.98
CA LEU A 584 -0.76 -0.88 -4.99
C LEU A 584 -0.93 0.62 -4.66
N ALA A 585 -0.40 1.07 -3.53
CA ALA A 585 -0.49 2.45 -3.07
C ALA A 585 -0.03 3.42 -4.19
N PRO A 586 -0.93 4.31 -4.68
CA PRO A 586 -0.65 5.25 -5.78
C PRO A 586 0.62 6.09 -5.56
N ILE A 587 0.99 6.28 -4.30
CA ILE A 587 2.13 7.06 -3.84
C ILE A 587 3.48 6.52 -4.34
N ARG A 588 3.57 5.23 -4.70
CA ARG A 588 4.77 4.62 -5.29
C ARG A 588 5.04 5.06 -6.73
N HIS A 589 4.02 5.56 -7.44
CA HIS A 589 4.10 5.97 -8.86
C HIS A 589 4.08 7.50 -9.08
N ARG A 590 4.06 8.31 -8.02
CA ARG A 590 4.01 9.79 -8.14
C ARG A 590 5.41 10.40 -8.26
N LEU A 591 5.52 11.56 -8.90
CA LEU A 591 6.74 12.37 -8.99
C LEU A 591 7.13 12.92 -7.61
N SER A 592 8.43 13.13 -7.39
CA SER A 592 8.96 13.58 -6.09
C SER A 592 8.45 14.95 -5.67
N GLU A 593 8.11 15.84 -6.61
CA GLU A 593 7.55 17.17 -6.33
C GLU A 593 6.18 17.09 -5.63
N ILE A 594 5.32 16.16 -6.05
CA ILE A 594 4.00 15.94 -5.43
C ILE A 594 4.19 15.39 -4.00
N LEU A 595 5.20 14.53 -3.79
CA LEU A 595 5.52 14.01 -2.46
C LEU A 595 6.02 15.13 -1.53
N VAL A 596 6.83 16.06 -2.02
CA VAL A 596 7.26 17.24 -1.25
C VAL A 596 6.06 18.09 -0.82
N GLU A 597 5.09 18.32 -1.72
CA GLU A 597 3.88 19.08 -1.38
C GLU A 597 2.99 18.34 -0.37
N ILE A 598 2.87 17.02 -0.50
CA ILE A 598 2.20 16.18 0.51
C ILE A 598 2.93 16.29 1.86
N PHE A 599 4.26 16.24 1.89
CA PHE A 599 5.03 16.37 3.13
C PHE A 599 4.83 17.73 3.79
N ARG A 600 4.75 18.83 3.01
CA ARG A 600 4.39 20.16 3.51
C ARG A 600 2.99 20.18 4.12
N LEU A 601 2.02 19.52 3.49
CA LEU A 601 0.66 19.43 4.04
C LEU A 601 0.59 18.60 5.33
N CYS A 602 1.30 17.47 5.39
CA CYS A 602 1.40 16.65 6.59
C CYS A 602 2.02 17.42 7.77
N TRP A 603 3.00 18.26 7.49
CA TRP A 603 3.56 19.18 8.48
C TRP A 603 2.52 20.18 9.00
N ASN A 604 1.79 20.85 8.10
CA ASN A 604 0.79 21.85 8.47
C ASN A 604 -0.39 21.28 9.28
N LEU A 605 -0.83 20.06 8.99
CA LEU A 605 -1.92 19.39 9.70
C LEU A 605 -1.58 19.12 11.17
N ASN A 606 -0.33 18.75 11.46
CA ASN A 606 0.09 18.43 12.82
C ASN A 606 0.32 19.67 13.70
N ARG A 607 0.37 20.87 13.10
CA ARG A 607 0.45 22.13 13.85
C ARG A 607 -0.86 22.50 14.53
N ALA A 608 -1.98 21.91 14.12
CA ALA A 608 -3.31 22.19 14.66
C ALA A 608 -3.64 21.39 15.94
N VAL A 609 -2.77 20.48 16.38
CA VAL A 609 -3.00 19.60 17.53
C VAL A 609 -2.30 20.16 18.78
N ASP A 610 -3.11 20.42 19.80
CA ASP A 610 -2.87 20.87 21.19
C ASP A 610 -1.49 21.46 21.58
N GLU A 611 -1.50 22.70 22.08
CA GLU A 611 -0.34 23.43 22.62
C GLU A 611 0.03 23.04 24.07
N SER A 612 -0.64 22.05 24.68
CA SER A 612 -0.59 21.83 26.15
C SER A 612 0.46 20.84 26.66
N GLU A 613 1.18 20.10 25.81
CA GLU A 613 2.15 19.08 26.25
C GLU A 613 3.59 19.37 25.80
N SER A 614 4.56 19.31 26.72
CA SER A 614 5.99 19.51 26.45
C SER A 614 6.58 18.49 25.43
N SER A 615 6.04 17.27 25.38
CA SER A 615 6.37 16.24 24.38
C SER A 615 6.06 16.68 22.95
N SER A 616 4.99 17.47 22.75
CA SER A 616 4.59 17.99 21.45
C SER A 616 5.59 19.02 20.88
N LEU A 617 6.33 19.73 21.75
CA LEU A 617 7.20 20.85 21.37
C LEU A 617 8.55 20.37 20.83
N MET A 618 9.16 19.36 21.44
CA MET A 618 10.37 18.73 20.90
C MET A 618 10.07 18.03 19.57
N LYS A 619 8.88 17.43 19.44
CA LYS A 619 8.38 16.88 18.17
C LYS A 619 8.22 17.96 17.10
N ARG A 620 7.81 19.17 17.45
CA ARG A 620 7.74 20.31 16.52
C ARG A 620 9.14 20.78 16.10
N LEU A 621 10.06 21.01 17.04
CA LEU A 621 11.43 21.43 16.70
C LEU A 621 12.16 20.39 15.83
N ALA A 622 11.96 19.09 16.10
CA ALA A 622 12.58 18.02 15.33
C ALA A 622 11.97 17.84 13.93
N ASN A 623 10.89 18.57 13.60
CA ASN A 623 10.02 18.24 12.48
C ASN A 623 9.62 16.75 12.49
N ALA A 624 9.19 16.23 13.65
CA ALA A 624 8.89 14.81 13.87
C ALA A 624 7.99 14.15 12.80
N PRO A 625 6.99 14.84 12.21
CA PRO A 625 6.23 14.27 11.09
C PRO A 625 7.13 14.00 9.88
N LEU A 626 8.03 14.92 9.54
CA LEU A 626 8.99 14.74 8.45
C LEU A 626 10.01 13.63 8.77
N LEU A 627 10.45 13.54 10.03
CA LEU A 627 11.29 12.41 10.47
C LEU A 627 10.54 11.08 10.39
N GLY A 628 9.28 11.02 10.82
CA GLY A 628 8.43 9.83 10.68
C GLY A 628 8.24 9.43 9.22
N LEU A 629 8.00 10.40 8.33
CA LEU A 629 7.91 10.19 6.88
C LEU A 629 9.25 9.70 6.31
N SER A 630 10.39 10.17 6.84
CA SER A 630 11.72 9.73 6.43
C SER A 630 12.02 8.25 6.77
N GLN A 631 11.27 7.65 7.71
CA GLN A 631 11.44 6.24 8.12
C GLN A 631 10.59 5.27 7.30
N VAL A 632 9.77 5.74 6.37
CA VAL A 632 8.85 4.89 5.60
C VAL A 632 9.58 4.04 4.56
N CYS A 633 10.44 4.65 3.75
CA CYS A 633 11.31 3.96 2.79
C CYS A 633 12.47 4.85 2.36
N SER A 634 13.50 4.27 1.73
CA SER A 634 14.70 5.00 1.26
C SER A 634 14.38 6.19 0.35
N ARG A 635 13.34 6.08 -0.49
CA ARG A 635 12.89 7.19 -1.34
C ARG A 635 12.34 8.36 -0.52
N TRP A 636 11.51 8.07 0.46
CA TRP A 636 10.92 9.11 1.33
C TRP A 636 11.98 9.70 2.25
N HIS A 637 12.93 8.89 2.71
CA HIS A 637 14.11 9.34 3.43
C HIS A 637 14.87 10.42 2.65
N ASN A 638 15.24 10.12 1.40
CA ASN A 638 15.99 11.04 0.55
C ASN A 638 15.21 12.32 0.25
N ILE A 639 13.90 12.23 0.01
CA ILE A 639 13.06 13.41 -0.28
C ILE A 639 12.86 14.27 0.98
N ALA A 640 12.53 13.65 2.12
CA ALA A 640 12.28 14.36 3.36
C ALA A 640 13.53 15.06 3.91
N LEU A 641 14.68 14.38 3.90
CA LEU A 641 15.94 14.95 4.41
C LEU A 641 16.65 15.84 3.37
N GLY A 642 16.52 15.54 2.08
CA GLY A 642 17.24 16.22 1.00
C GLY A 642 16.57 17.46 0.44
N THR A 643 15.41 17.88 0.96
CA THR A 643 14.67 19.07 0.48
C THR A 643 14.73 20.20 1.50
N PRO A 644 15.61 21.22 1.33
CA PRO A 644 15.80 22.29 2.31
C PRO A 644 14.52 23.08 2.66
N GLY A 645 13.62 23.24 1.68
CA GLY A 645 12.35 23.95 1.87
C GLY A 645 11.38 23.28 2.85
N LEU A 646 11.60 22.01 3.23
CA LEU A 646 10.84 21.34 4.29
C LEU A 646 11.35 21.67 5.70
N TRP A 647 12.58 22.17 5.81
CA TRP A 647 13.26 22.50 7.07
C TRP A 647 13.31 24.00 7.35
N GLY A 648 12.68 24.81 6.50
CA GLY A 648 12.72 26.28 6.57
C GLY A 648 11.86 26.92 7.66
N THR A 649 11.16 26.15 8.51
CA THR A 649 10.36 26.68 9.62
C THR A 649 10.90 26.18 10.95
N ILE A 650 11.20 27.11 11.86
CA ILE A 650 11.75 26.81 13.19
C ILE A 650 10.77 27.38 14.22
N GLU A 651 10.16 26.51 15.03
CA GLU A 651 9.23 26.90 16.09
C GLU A 651 9.78 26.46 17.46
N LEU A 652 10.07 27.44 18.32
CA LEU A 652 10.50 27.26 19.69
C LEU A 652 9.40 27.73 20.66
N GLY A 653 8.53 26.80 21.05
CA GLY A 653 7.37 27.06 21.91
C GLY A 653 7.69 27.19 23.41
N LYS A 654 6.67 27.56 24.19
CA LYS A 654 6.76 27.93 25.61
C LYS A 654 7.40 26.87 26.53
N GLY A 655 7.14 25.58 26.31
CA GLY A 655 7.65 24.52 27.17
C GLY A 655 9.12 24.13 26.94
N ILE A 656 9.75 24.59 25.85
CA ILE A 656 11.19 24.36 25.62
C ILE A 656 12.03 25.16 26.63
N TRP A 657 11.51 26.31 27.06
CA TRP A 657 12.18 27.23 27.97
C TRP A 657 11.96 26.90 29.45
N SER A 658 11.11 25.92 29.77
CA SER A 658 10.82 25.49 31.15
C SER A 658 11.57 24.24 31.59
N ASP A 659 12.30 23.56 30.68
CA ASP A 659 13.02 22.32 30.97
C ASP A 659 14.52 22.58 31.18
N HIS A 660 15.00 22.37 32.40
CA HIS A 660 16.34 22.73 32.85
C HIS A 660 17.45 21.76 32.38
N SER A 661 17.10 20.56 31.92
CA SER A 661 18.08 19.48 31.73
C SER A 661 18.34 19.11 30.26
N GLY A 662 17.40 19.40 29.35
CA GLY A 662 17.44 18.97 27.94
C GLY A 662 17.97 20.00 26.93
N VAL A 663 18.17 21.27 27.29
CA VAL A 663 18.44 22.32 26.28
C VAL A 663 19.83 22.21 25.65
N GLN A 664 20.88 22.04 26.44
CA GLN A 664 22.24 21.91 25.88
C GLN A 664 22.47 20.55 25.20
N ASN A 665 21.92 19.48 25.76
CA ASN A 665 22.18 18.12 25.27
C ASN A 665 21.24 17.67 24.15
N THR A 666 20.05 18.27 24.01
CA THR A 666 19.03 17.81 23.05
C THR A 666 18.56 18.92 22.12
N VAL A 667 18.23 20.10 22.63
CA VAL A 667 17.71 21.21 21.81
C VAL A 667 18.79 21.79 20.90
N MET A 668 20.01 22.02 21.42
CA MET A 668 21.12 22.59 20.64
C MET A 668 21.56 21.71 19.45
N PRO A 669 21.86 20.40 19.62
CA PRO A 669 22.22 19.55 18.49
C PRO A 669 21.09 19.41 17.45
N LEU A 670 19.84 19.38 17.93
CA LEU A 670 18.67 19.27 17.07
C LEU A 670 18.47 20.55 16.25
N LEU A 671 18.56 21.71 16.89
CA LEU A 671 18.47 23.02 16.23
C LEU A 671 19.59 23.20 15.20
N GLN A 672 20.82 22.82 15.54
CA GLN A 672 21.94 22.85 14.60
C GLN A 672 21.67 21.94 13.39
N SER A 673 21.16 20.73 13.61
CA SER A 673 20.81 19.80 12.53
C SER A 673 19.69 20.33 11.62
N VAL A 674 18.71 21.06 12.18
CA VAL A 674 17.63 21.69 11.40
C VAL A 674 18.18 22.86 10.57
N LEU A 675 19.04 23.69 11.17
CA LEU A 675 19.69 24.82 10.51
C LEU A 675 20.59 24.33 9.36
N GLU A 676 21.39 23.28 9.56
CA GLU A 676 22.26 22.67 8.53
C GLU A 676 21.47 22.14 7.33
N ARG A 677 20.25 21.62 7.55
CA ARG A 677 19.36 21.17 6.47
C ARG A 677 18.66 22.32 5.74
N GLY A 678 18.51 23.47 6.40
CA GLY A 678 17.82 24.66 5.89
C GLY A 678 18.72 25.73 5.26
N VAL A 679 20.06 25.55 5.24
CA VAL A 679 21.06 26.60 4.92
C VAL A 679 20.79 27.40 3.63
N ASN A 680 20.19 26.80 2.61
CA ASN A 680 19.92 27.44 1.32
C ASN A 680 18.46 27.89 1.11
N HIS A 681 17.67 28.00 2.19
CA HIS A 681 16.25 28.37 2.10
C HIS A 681 15.89 29.51 3.07
N PRO A 682 14.99 30.44 2.68
CA PRO A 682 14.52 31.48 3.59
C PRO A 682 13.82 30.89 4.83
N LEU A 683 14.16 31.38 6.01
CA LEU A 683 13.71 30.84 7.30
C LEU A 683 12.50 31.60 7.84
N ALA A 684 11.53 30.85 8.38
CA ALA A 684 10.43 31.36 9.21
C ALA A 684 10.67 30.94 10.66
N VAL A 685 10.91 31.91 11.53
CA VAL A 685 11.29 31.68 12.93
C VAL A 685 10.17 32.12 13.87
N ILE A 686 9.72 31.21 14.73
CA ILE A 686 8.68 31.46 15.74
C ILE A 686 9.28 31.19 17.12
N LEU A 687 9.50 32.23 17.91
CA LEU A 687 10.05 32.18 19.25
C LEU A 687 8.98 32.58 20.25
N LYS A 688 8.68 31.70 21.20
CA LYS A 688 7.78 31.98 22.33
C LYS A 688 8.51 31.83 23.69
N PRO A 689 9.57 32.61 23.99
CA PRO A 689 10.27 32.55 25.28
C PRO A 689 9.36 32.88 26.47
N THR A 690 9.33 32.00 27.47
CA THR A 690 8.56 32.12 28.73
C THR A 690 9.48 32.30 29.95
N ASP A 691 8.90 32.37 31.16
CA ASP A 691 9.57 32.40 32.47
C ASP A 691 10.46 31.16 32.75
N GLY A 692 11.60 31.05 32.06
CA GLY A 692 12.70 30.13 32.36
C GLY A 692 14.02 30.83 32.76
N PRO A 693 14.99 30.11 33.33
CA PRO A 693 16.27 30.65 33.83
C PRO A 693 17.18 31.20 32.70
N PRO A 694 18.23 31.96 33.05
CA PRO A 694 19.14 32.62 32.09
C PRO A 694 19.98 31.70 31.18
N ASP A 695 19.99 30.38 31.41
CA ASP A 695 20.88 29.42 30.71
C ASP A 695 20.52 29.12 29.24
N HIS A 696 19.45 29.72 28.70
CA HIS A 696 18.99 29.50 27.33
C HIS A 696 19.53 30.52 26.30
N ALA A 697 20.41 31.45 26.71
CA ALA A 697 21.06 32.42 25.81
C ALA A 697 21.74 31.79 24.56
N PRO A 698 22.44 30.63 24.65
CA PRO A 698 23.12 30.04 23.48
C PRO A 698 22.20 29.68 22.31
N VAL A 699 20.93 29.34 22.59
CA VAL A 699 19.93 29.01 21.56
C VAL A 699 19.57 30.24 20.74
N LEU A 700 19.37 31.37 21.42
CA LEU A 700 19.05 32.66 20.79
C LEU A 700 20.25 33.23 20.03
N GLU A 701 21.46 33.08 20.57
CA GLU A 701 22.70 33.47 19.89
C GLU A 701 22.95 32.66 18.61
N LEU A 702 22.70 31.34 18.64
CA LEU A 702 22.83 30.49 17.45
C LEU A 702 21.86 30.94 16.35
N LEU A 703 20.61 31.22 16.71
CA LEU A 703 19.60 31.74 15.78
C LEU A 703 19.98 33.10 15.22
N ALA A 704 20.56 33.99 16.04
CA ALA A 704 21.01 35.30 15.61
C ALA A 704 22.14 35.22 14.57
N ARG A 705 23.05 34.23 14.66
CA ARG A 705 24.10 34.01 13.63
C ARG A 705 23.53 33.68 12.25
N HIS A 706 22.35 33.05 12.19
CA HIS A 706 21.67 32.69 10.95
C HIS A 706 20.58 33.70 10.54
N SER A 707 20.54 34.90 11.15
CA SER A 707 19.48 35.89 10.90
C SER A 707 19.43 36.44 9.47
N ALA A 708 20.54 36.38 8.73
CA ALA A 708 20.62 36.84 7.35
C ALA A 708 19.62 36.14 6.41
N HIS A 709 19.21 34.91 6.74
CA HIS A 709 18.26 34.11 5.94
C HIS A 709 16.81 34.25 6.41
N TRP A 710 16.52 35.07 7.42
CA TRP A 710 15.17 35.20 7.96
C TRP A 710 14.25 35.95 7.00
N ARG A 711 13.11 35.32 6.68
CA ARG A 711 12.03 35.91 5.88
C ARG A 711 10.84 36.32 6.75
N SER A 712 10.55 35.55 7.80
CA SER A 712 9.46 35.83 8.73
C SER A 712 9.92 35.55 10.16
N ALA A 713 9.60 36.45 11.09
CA ALA A 713 9.90 36.28 12.51
C ALA A 713 8.66 36.55 13.37
N VAL A 714 8.38 35.66 14.33
CA VAL A 714 7.35 35.81 15.35
C VAL A 714 8.00 35.69 16.72
N LEU A 715 7.94 36.74 17.53
CA LEU A 715 8.62 36.84 18.83
C LEU A 715 7.58 37.09 19.91
N VAL A 716 7.47 36.19 20.90
CA VAL A 716 6.45 36.26 21.96
C VAL A 716 7.10 36.02 23.33
N GLY A 717 7.18 37.01 24.20
CA GLY A 717 7.77 36.81 25.53
C GLY A 717 8.11 38.09 26.30
N GLN A 718 8.99 38.00 27.30
CA GLN A 718 9.48 39.15 28.06
C GLN A 718 10.63 39.88 27.35
N LEU A 719 10.67 41.22 27.47
CA LEU A 719 11.71 42.08 26.89
C LEU A 719 13.13 41.65 27.29
N ASP A 720 13.34 41.29 28.56
CA ASP A 720 14.64 40.93 29.13
C ASP A 720 15.28 39.67 28.54
N LYS A 721 14.54 38.84 27.80
CA LYS A 721 15.09 37.63 27.15
C LYS A 721 15.39 37.86 25.68
N LEU A 722 14.64 38.76 25.04
CA LEU A 722 14.85 39.13 23.65
C LEU A 722 16.15 39.92 23.45
N ARG A 723 16.76 40.51 24.49
CA ARG A 723 18.07 41.19 24.40
C ARG A 723 19.22 40.31 23.90
N HIS A 724 19.13 38.99 24.13
CA HIS A 724 20.12 38.03 23.61
C HIS A 724 20.08 37.91 22.08
N LEU A 725 19.05 38.43 21.42
CA LEU A 725 18.98 38.56 19.96
C LEU A 725 19.61 39.85 19.43
N SER A 726 20.28 40.67 20.26
CA SER A 726 20.88 41.94 19.83
C SER A 726 21.86 41.81 18.65
N GLY A 727 22.48 40.64 18.47
CA GLY A 727 23.31 40.30 17.31
C GLY A 727 22.58 40.29 15.95
N ILE A 728 21.24 40.35 15.91
CA ILE A 728 20.49 40.48 14.64
C ILE A 728 20.53 41.90 14.07
N LYS A 729 20.91 42.90 14.87
CA LYS A 729 20.91 44.31 14.46
C LYS A 729 21.78 44.47 13.21
N ASN A 730 21.22 45.09 12.17
CA ASN A 730 21.83 45.25 10.85
C ASN A 730 22.07 43.95 10.04
N ASN A 731 21.58 42.79 10.50
CA ASN A 731 21.79 41.49 9.85
C ASN A 731 20.46 40.82 9.45
N LEU A 732 19.51 41.62 8.92
CA LEU A 732 18.15 41.19 8.52
C LEU A 732 17.77 41.73 7.11
N PRO A 733 18.55 41.44 6.05
CA PRO A 733 18.30 42.01 4.72
C PRO A 733 17.02 41.50 4.05
N GLY A 734 16.59 40.26 4.34
CA GLY A 734 15.49 39.57 3.68
C GLY A 734 14.18 39.47 4.48
N LEU A 735 14.07 40.16 5.63
CA LEU A 735 12.92 40.01 6.52
C LEU A 735 11.68 40.74 5.95
N GLU A 736 10.65 39.99 5.56
CA GLU A 736 9.41 40.52 4.98
C GLU A 736 8.27 40.67 6.00
N SER A 737 8.27 39.87 7.08
CA SER A 737 7.20 39.80 8.08
C SER A 737 7.75 39.71 9.49
N LEU A 738 7.31 40.60 10.38
CA LEU A 738 7.72 40.64 11.78
C LEU A 738 6.50 40.75 12.70
N VAL A 739 6.43 39.84 13.68
CA VAL A 739 5.40 39.83 14.73
C VAL A 739 6.09 39.87 16.09
N VAL A 740 5.72 40.79 16.96
CA VAL A 740 6.32 40.96 18.29
C VAL A 740 5.22 41.12 19.34
N TYR A 741 5.16 40.22 20.31
CA TYR A 741 4.25 40.27 21.45
C TYR A 741 5.05 40.25 22.75
N CYS A 742 5.07 41.37 23.45
CA CYS A 742 5.84 41.55 24.68
C CYS A 742 4.93 41.88 25.87
N SER A 743 5.09 41.16 26.98
CA SER A 743 4.47 41.48 28.27
C SER A 743 5.46 42.30 29.11
N SER A 744 5.05 43.49 29.57
CA SER A 744 5.87 44.39 30.39
C SER A 744 6.05 43.84 31.81
N LEU A 745 7.29 43.56 32.19
CA LEU A 745 7.82 43.32 33.54
C LEU A 745 9.35 43.27 33.40
N GLY A 746 10.03 44.44 33.39
CA GLY A 746 11.49 44.53 33.28
C GLY A 746 12.01 45.95 33.08
N ASP A 747 13.14 46.24 33.72
CA ASP A 747 13.66 47.57 34.08
C ASP A 747 14.12 48.42 32.86
N GLY A 748 13.20 49.03 32.12
CA GLY A 748 13.33 50.31 31.38
C GLY A 748 14.56 50.61 30.49
N THR A 749 15.49 49.68 30.26
CA THR A 749 16.86 50.05 29.84
C THR A 749 17.24 49.64 28.42
N THR A 750 16.46 48.82 27.70
CA THR A 750 16.61 48.68 26.23
C THR A 750 15.28 48.40 25.51
N PRO A 751 14.86 49.25 24.55
CA PRO A 751 13.65 49.00 23.75
C PRO A 751 13.89 47.91 22.67
N VAL A 752 13.08 46.86 22.67
CA VAL A 752 13.14 45.71 21.72
C VAL A 752 13.15 46.13 20.25
N LEU A 753 12.57 47.29 19.93
CA LEU A 753 12.52 47.83 18.57
C LEU A 753 13.87 48.32 18.03
N ASP A 754 14.88 48.59 18.87
CA ASP A 754 16.19 49.06 18.42
C ASP A 754 16.96 48.01 17.59
N MET A 755 16.64 46.72 17.76
CA MET A 755 17.23 45.64 16.95
C MET A 755 16.67 45.58 15.52
N PHE A 756 15.53 46.22 15.27
CA PHE A 756 14.78 46.17 14.00
C PHE A 756 14.80 47.51 13.25
N THR A 757 15.75 48.40 13.54
CA THR A 757 15.84 49.69 12.84
C THR A 757 16.35 49.55 11.41
N ALA A 758 17.08 48.49 11.07
CA ALA A 758 17.68 48.23 9.76
C ALA A 758 17.09 46.96 9.10
N VAL A 759 15.82 47.05 8.66
CA VAL A 759 15.04 45.95 8.05
C VAL A 759 14.46 46.38 6.69
N PRO A 760 15.29 46.51 5.63
CA PRO A 760 14.91 47.21 4.39
C PRO A 760 13.83 46.53 3.53
N SER A 761 13.50 45.26 3.81
CA SER A 761 12.52 44.48 3.04
C SER A 761 11.19 44.27 3.78
N LEU A 762 11.00 44.93 4.93
CA LEU A 762 9.87 44.66 5.83
C LEU A 762 8.56 45.22 5.25
N LYS A 763 7.58 44.33 5.03
CA LYS A 763 6.26 44.69 4.49
C LYS A 763 5.14 44.52 5.52
N ARG A 764 5.25 43.57 6.43
CA ARG A 764 4.20 43.25 7.42
C ARG A 764 4.75 43.36 8.83
N PHE A 765 4.10 44.19 9.66
CA PHE A 765 4.48 44.37 11.05
C PHE A 765 3.28 44.21 11.99
N GLU A 766 3.43 43.37 13.00
CA GLU A 766 2.42 43.14 14.04
C GLU A 766 3.06 43.29 15.42
N PHE A 767 2.50 44.15 16.26
CA PHE A 767 3.10 44.52 17.54
C PHE A 767 2.07 44.53 18.67
N ALA A 768 2.40 43.90 19.80
CA ALA A 768 1.70 44.11 21.06
C ALA A 768 2.67 44.23 22.22
N GLY A 769 2.47 45.22 23.09
CA GLY A 769 3.30 45.43 24.28
C GLY A 769 3.65 46.88 24.50
N ASP A 770 4.46 47.14 25.53
CA ASP A 770 5.00 48.46 25.80
C ASP A 770 6.06 48.81 24.75
N VAL A 771 5.89 49.96 24.09
CA VAL A 771 6.72 50.41 22.96
C VAL A 771 8.06 51.00 23.45
N GLY A 772 8.21 51.21 24.77
CA GLY A 772 9.39 51.83 25.36
C GLY A 772 9.54 53.30 24.98
N ASP A 773 10.79 53.79 24.93
CA ASP A 773 11.12 55.19 24.64
C ASP A 773 10.66 55.62 23.23
N PHE A 774 9.90 56.72 23.17
CA PHE A 774 9.40 57.37 21.96
C PHE A 774 10.50 57.61 20.91
N GLN A 775 11.74 57.86 21.33
CA GLN A 775 12.85 58.07 20.39
C GLN A 775 13.21 56.82 19.58
N VAL A 776 13.00 55.60 20.11
CA VAL A 776 13.34 54.37 19.39
C VAL A 776 12.23 53.98 18.42
N VAL A 777 10.97 54.17 18.81
CA VAL A 777 9.83 54.00 17.89
C VAL A 777 9.98 54.89 16.66
N SER A 778 10.48 56.12 16.86
CA SER A 778 10.71 57.06 15.76
C SER A 778 11.81 56.63 14.77
N LYS A 779 12.68 55.67 15.11
CA LYS A 779 13.74 55.18 14.21
C LYS A 779 13.30 53.96 13.38
N PHE A 780 12.12 53.41 13.63
CA PHE A 780 11.62 52.25 12.92
C PHE A 780 11.08 52.63 11.52
N PRO A 781 11.35 51.83 10.47
CA PRO A 781 10.97 52.16 9.09
C PRO A 781 9.49 51.82 8.82
N PHE A 782 8.59 52.70 9.24
CA PHE A 782 7.14 52.56 9.00
C PHE A 782 6.73 52.85 7.55
N GLU A 783 7.52 53.63 6.80
CA GLU A 783 7.15 54.10 5.46
C GLU A 783 6.99 52.97 4.42
N GLN A 784 7.66 51.85 4.63
CA GLN A 784 7.72 50.70 3.72
C GLN A 784 6.70 49.58 4.01
N LEU A 785 5.86 49.76 5.04
CA LEU A 785 4.92 48.72 5.48
C LEU A 785 3.64 48.70 4.62
N ASP A 786 3.28 47.52 4.11
CA ASP A 786 1.98 47.26 3.46
C ASP A 786 0.88 46.94 4.49
N SER A 787 1.25 46.40 5.64
CA SER A 787 0.30 46.00 6.68
C SER A 787 0.84 46.24 8.09
N LEU A 788 0.07 46.96 8.90
CA LEU A 788 0.35 47.21 10.32
C LEU A 788 -0.78 46.66 11.18
N LYS A 789 -0.44 45.82 12.16
CA LYS A 789 -1.35 45.42 13.24
C LYS A 789 -0.77 45.80 14.59
N CYS A 790 -1.55 46.47 15.43
CA CYS A 790 -1.06 46.91 16.73
C CYS A 790 -2.10 46.77 17.83
N TRP A 791 -1.67 46.20 18.96
CA TRP A 791 -2.51 45.88 20.12
C TRP A 791 -1.82 46.39 21.40
N MET A 792 -2.57 46.94 22.35
CA MET A 792 -2.00 47.46 23.62
C MET A 792 -0.95 48.60 23.47
N VAL A 793 -0.97 49.35 22.36
CA VAL A 793 -0.08 50.50 22.14
C VAL A 793 -0.68 51.76 22.79
N PRO A 794 0.10 52.59 23.52
CA PRO A 794 -0.38 53.87 24.04
C PRO A 794 -0.90 54.80 22.94
N GLU A 795 -2.06 55.42 23.17
CA GLU A 795 -2.74 56.31 22.22
C GLU A 795 -1.82 57.36 21.57
N PRO A 796 -0.95 58.09 22.31
CA PRO A 796 -0.11 59.12 21.71
C PRO A 796 0.90 58.57 20.71
N VAL A 797 1.41 57.34 20.93
CA VAL A 797 2.37 56.69 20.02
C VAL A 797 1.67 56.28 18.74
N LEU A 798 0.48 55.70 18.86
CA LEU A 798 -0.30 55.22 17.72
C LEU A 798 -0.68 56.37 16.78
N PHE A 799 -1.32 57.41 17.31
CA PHE A 799 -1.87 58.49 16.48
C PHE A 799 -0.84 59.54 16.08
N LYS A 800 0.17 59.85 16.89
CA LYS A 800 1.16 60.89 16.55
C LYS A 800 2.40 60.39 15.82
N ILE A 801 2.75 59.10 15.95
CA ILE A 801 4.03 58.58 15.44
C ILE A 801 3.82 57.48 14.39
N MET A 802 3.03 56.45 14.70
CA MET A 802 2.90 55.28 13.82
C MET A 802 2.03 55.58 12.59
N LEU A 803 0.78 56.02 12.79
CA LEU A 803 -0.18 56.21 11.70
C LEU A 803 0.27 57.27 10.66
N PRO A 804 0.83 58.43 11.02
CA PRO A 804 1.23 59.45 10.05
C PRO A 804 2.36 59.04 9.11
N ARG A 805 3.14 58.02 9.47
CA ARG A 805 4.32 57.55 8.72
C ARG A 805 4.05 56.35 7.84
N LEU A 806 2.81 55.87 7.80
CA LEU A 806 2.41 54.78 6.90
C LEU A 806 2.14 55.30 5.49
N SER A 807 2.37 54.43 4.51
CA SER A 807 1.99 54.73 3.12
C SER A 807 0.46 54.76 2.98
N ARG A 808 -0.05 55.54 2.01
CA ARG A 808 -1.51 55.63 1.74
C ARG A 808 -2.14 54.30 1.31
N THR A 809 -1.34 53.35 0.82
CA THR A 809 -1.77 52.02 0.39
C THR A 809 -1.73 50.98 1.51
N SER A 810 -1.27 51.34 2.71
CA SER A 810 -1.11 50.41 3.82
C SER A 810 -2.46 50.02 4.43
N THR A 811 -2.61 48.72 4.72
CA THR A 811 -3.74 48.18 5.48
C THR A 811 -3.45 48.24 6.97
N VAL A 812 -4.33 48.89 7.74
CA VAL A 812 -4.15 48.99 9.20
C VAL A 812 -5.21 48.20 9.94
N GLY A 813 -4.75 47.38 10.89
CA GLY A 813 -5.57 46.68 11.87
C GLY A 813 -5.29 47.14 13.29
N LEU A 814 -6.30 47.62 14.00
CA LEU A 814 -6.17 48.13 15.37
C LEU A 814 -6.91 47.22 16.35
N ARG A 815 -6.29 46.91 17.49
CA ARG A 815 -6.99 46.29 18.63
C ARG A 815 -6.90 47.18 19.86
N LEU A 816 -8.03 47.70 20.26
CA LEU A 816 -8.16 48.66 21.35
C LEU A 816 -8.63 47.92 22.60
N PHE A 817 -7.89 48.07 23.70
CA PHE A 817 -8.29 47.55 25.01
C PHE A 817 -8.79 48.71 25.87
N LEU A 818 -10.08 48.70 26.21
CA LEU A 818 -10.75 49.79 26.92
C LEU A 818 -10.18 50.05 28.32
N GLN A 819 -9.56 49.04 28.95
CA GLN A 819 -8.91 49.15 30.27
C GLN A 819 -7.66 50.05 30.26
N ASN A 820 -7.01 50.21 29.10
CA ASN A 820 -5.77 50.97 28.96
C ASN A 820 -6.00 52.39 28.40
N LEU A 821 -7.27 52.77 28.18
CA LEU A 821 -7.63 54.10 27.69
C LEU A 821 -7.90 55.02 28.87
N THR A 822 -7.18 56.12 28.97
CA THR A 822 -7.41 57.15 29.98
C THR A 822 -8.66 57.98 29.64
N GLU A 823 -9.24 58.66 30.63
CA GLU A 823 -10.40 59.57 30.43
C GLU A 823 -10.13 60.70 29.41
N SER A 824 -8.86 60.96 29.11
CA SER A 824 -8.33 61.93 28.15
C SER A 824 -8.17 61.35 26.74
N PHE A 825 -9.15 60.61 26.21
CA PHE A 825 -9.15 60.25 24.79
C PHE A 825 -9.32 61.54 23.95
N HIS A 826 -8.21 62.09 23.47
CA HIS A 826 -8.23 63.21 22.54
C HIS A 826 -8.46 62.67 21.14
N ALA A 827 -9.64 62.93 20.60
CA ALA A 827 -9.97 62.60 19.21
C ALA A 827 -8.88 63.13 18.27
N PRO A 828 -8.35 62.32 17.34
CA PRO A 828 -7.52 62.87 16.28
C PRO A 828 -8.39 63.86 15.48
N PRO A 829 -7.91 65.09 15.23
CA PRO A 829 -8.59 66.00 14.30
C PRO A 829 -8.59 65.31 12.95
N ALA A 830 -9.79 65.12 12.39
CA ALA A 830 -10.08 64.43 11.14
C ALA A 830 -8.95 64.51 10.10
N THR A 831 -7.99 63.58 10.12
CA THR A 831 -6.93 63.44 9.11
C THR A 831 -6.05 62.23 9.41
N SER A 832 -6.16 61.20 8.58
CA SER A 832 -5.00 60.60 7.94
C SER A 832 -5.52 59.77 6.77
N ASP A 833 -4.96 59.96 5.58
CA ASP A 833 -5.26 59.24 4.33
C ASP A 833 -4.95 57.72 4.38
N VAL A 834 -5.04 57.11 5.56
CA VAL A 834 -4.65 55.73 5.85
C VAL A 834 -5.90 54.87 5.90
N SER A 835 -5.92 53.81 5.09
CA SER A 835 -7.03 52.85 5.04
C SER A 835 -7.03 51.93 6.27
N VAL A 836 -7.65 52.38 7.37
CA VAL A 836 -7.95 51.50 8.50
C VAL A 836 -9.01 50.51 8.05
N THR A 837 -8.60 49.27 7.86
CA THR A 837 -9.42 48.20 7.29
C THR A 837 -9.98 47.28 8.36
N HIS A 838 -9.36 47.22 9.54
CA HIS A 838 -9.77 46.31 10.61
C HIS A 838 -9.72 46.99 11.97
N ILE A 839 -10.79 46.88 12.77
CA ILE A 839 -10.81 47.32 14.16
C ILE A 839 -11.39 46.23 15.05
N GLU A 840 -10.71 45.97 16.15
CA GLU A 840 -11.16 45.10 17.23
C GLU A 840 -11.18 45.87 18.56
N ILE A 841 -12.32 45.90 19.25
CA ILE A 841 -12.48 46.58 20.53
C ILE A 841 -12.78 45.53 21.60
N LEU A 842 -11.99 45.56 22.67
CA LEU A 842 -12.06 44.65 23.81
C LEU A 842 -12.14 45.44 25.11
N GLY A 843 -12.96 45.05 26.09
CA GLY A 843 -13.05 45.78 27.36
C GLY A 843 -13.66 45.05 28.54
N GLU A 844 -13.56 45.69 29.71
CA GLU A 844 -14.20 45.32 30.98
C GLU A 844 -15.15 46.42 31.46
N VAL A 845 -16.04 46.06 32.38
CA VAL A 845 -17.18 46.87 32.86
C VAL A 845 -16.81 47.64 34.13
N PRO A 846 -16.39 48.90 34.00
CA PRO A 846 -17.05 49.91 34.83
C PRO A 846 -17.97 50.80 33.98
N ALA A 847 -19.01 51.37 34.61
CA ALA A 847 -20.00 52.22 33.96
C ALA A 847 -19.41 53.45 33.23
N SER A 848 -18.17 53.84 33.54
CA SER A 848 -17.42 54.89 32.82
C SER A 848 -17.03 54.50 31.40
N VAL A 849 -17.05 53.20 31.05
CA VAL A 849 -16.66 52.68 29.73
C VAL A 849 -17.68 53.01 28.64
N GLU A 850 -18.97 53.14 28.97
CA GLU A 850 -19.98 53.58 28.01
C GLU A 850 -19.68 55.00 27.51
N GLN A 851 -19.30 55.91 28.41
CA GLN A 851 -18.93 57.29 28.03
C GLN A 851 -17.66 57.31 27.15
N ILE A 852 -16.70 56.44 27.42
CA ILE A 852 -15.49 56.27 26.60
C ILE A 852 -15.86 55.73 25.23
N LEU A 853 -16.71 54.72 25.14
CA LEU A 853 -17.20 54.16 23.89
C LEU A 853 -18.00 55.17 23.06
N GLN A 854 -18.87 55.95 23.71
CA GLN A 854 -19.60 57.06 23.07
C GLN A 854 -18.63 58.10 22.49
N LYS A 855 -17.57 58.48 23.24
CA LYS A 855 -16.52 59.40 22.76
C LYS A 855 -15.72 58.81 21.60
N ILE A 856 -15.35 57.53 21.64
CA ILE A 856 -14.63 56.84 20.58
C ILE A 856 -15.49 56.78 19.31
N PHE A 857 -16.75 56.36 19.40
CA PHE A 857 -17.64 56.29 18.24
C PHE A 857 -18.04 57.67 17.71
N ALA A 858 -18.07 58.71 18.56
CA ALA A 858 -18.30 60.08 18.12
C ALA A 858 -17.10 60.68 17.35
N SER A 859 -15.87 60.25 17.68
CA SER A 859 -14.63 60.84 17.15
C SER A 859 -14.04 60.14 15.93
N LEU A 860 -14.35 58.86 15.70
CA LEU A 860 -13.76 58.09 14.59
C LEU A 860 -14.49 58.32 13.26
N THR A 861 -13.76 58.39 12.15
CA THR A 861 -14.31 58.35 10.78
C THR A 861 -13.45 57.38 9.96
N LEU A 862 -14.04 56.27 9.49
CA LEU A 862 -13.30 55.10 9.02
C LEU A 862 -13.81 54.62 7.64
N PRO A 863 -13.51 55.36 6.56
CA PRO A 863 -14.14 55.15 5.25
C PRO A 863 -13.78 53.82 4.56
N SER A 864 -12.73 53.12 4.99
CA SER A 864 -12.26 51.87 4.38
C SER A 864 -12.38 50.64 5.29
N LEU A 865 -13.19 50.73 6.35
CA LEU A 865 -13.31 49.65 7.33
C LEU A 865 -14.01 48.44 6.71
N THR A 866 -13.31 47.31 6.67
CA THR A 866 -13.86 46.04 6.16
C THR A 866 -14.25 45.07 7.25
N ARG A 867 -13.60 45.14 8.43
CA ARG A 867 -13.89 44.25 9.55
C ARG A 867 -13.98 45.03 10.87
N LEU A 868 -15.09 44.83 11.58
CA LEU A 868 -15.33 45.37 12.91
C LEU A 868 -15.62 44.22 13.89
N LYS A 869 -14.85 44.17 14.97
CA LYS A 869 -15.05 43.20 16.05
C LYS A 869 -15.23 43.93 17.38
N PHE A 870 -16.29 43.58 18.10
CA PHE A 870 -16.64 44.09 19.41
C PHE A 870 -16.83 42.89 20.34
N GLN A 871 -15.99 42.76 21.36
CA GLN A 871 -16.00 41.58 22.23
C GLN A 871 -15.80 41.95 23.70
N GLY A 872 -16.74 41.51 24.55
CA GLY A 872 -16.63 41.49 26.02
C GLY A 872 -15.79 40.31 26.52
N ARG A 873 -15.44 40.32 27.81
CA ARG A 873 -14.60 39.30 28.45
C ARG A 873 -15.49 38.23 29.11
N GLU A 874 -15.44 37.00 28.57
CA GLU A 874 -16.25 35.86 29.01
C GLU A 874 -16.22 35.62 30.54
N ARG A 875 -17.37 35.19 31.11
CA ARG A 875 -17.62 34.73 32.50
C ARG A 875 -18.05 35.77 33.55
N ARG A 876 -18.70 36.88 33.18
CA ARG A 876 -19.22 37.87 34.16
C ARG A 876 -20.67 38.30 33.88
N ARG A 877 -21.36 38.78 34.92
CA ARG A 877 -22.82 39.02 34.95
C ARG A 877 -23.32 40.21 34.09
N LEU A 878 -22.45 41.07 33.57
CA LEU A 878 -22.82 42.30 32.85
C LEU A 878 -21.99 42.42 31.56
N GLY A 879 -22.65 42.58 30.42
CA GLY A 879 -22.04 42.61 29.10
C GLY A 879 -21.46 43.97 28.78
N LEU A 880 -20.66 44.05 27.70
CA LEU A 880 -20.10 45.32 27.25
C LEU A 880 -21.24 46.24 26.74
N PRO A 881 -21.40 47.49 27.24
CA PRO A 881 -22.50 48.35 26.84
C PRO A 881 -22.44 48.71 25.35
N TRP A 882 -23.60 48.75 24.70
CA TRP A 882 -23.74 49.05 23.26
C TRP A 882 -24.31 50.46 23.03
N PRO A 883 -23.48 51.44 22.61
CA PRO A 883 -23.95 52.80 22.31
C PRO A 883 -24.59 52.86 20.90
N HIS A 884 -25.84 52.40 20.80
CA HIS A 884 -26.58 52.21 19.54
C HIS A 884 -26.63 53.47 18.66
N LEU A 885 -27.00 54.63 19.22
CA LEU A 885 -27.13 55.88 18.47
C LEU A 885 -25.79 56.35 17.88
N GLN A 886 -24.70 56.23 18.65
CA GLN A 886 -23.36 56.62 18.20
C GLN A 886 -22.81 55.64 17.16
N PHE A 887 -23.17 54.36 17.25
CA PHE A 887 -22.83 53.38 16.21
C PHE A 887 -23.55 53.67 14.88
N LEU A 888 -24.84 54.02 14.90
CA LEU A 888 -25.56 54.43 13.70
C LEU A 888 -24.93 55.69 13.06
N ALA A 889 -24.59 56.68 13.87
CA ALA A 889 -23.90 57.89 13.41
C ALA A 889 -22.51 57.58 12.81
N LEU A 890 -21.77 56.64 13.42
CA LEU A 890 -20.48 56.18 12.90
C LEU A 890 -20.64 55.43 11.57
N SER A 891 -21.65 54.57 11.45
CA SER A 891 -21.97 53.77 10.26
C SER A 891 -22.26 54.65 9.05
N GLN A 892 -23.04 55.71 9.25
CA GLN A 892 -23.34 56.72 8.23
C GLN A 892 -22.09 57.53 7.87
N ARG A 893 -21.37 58.06 8.87
CA ARG A 893 -20.17 58.89 8.66
C ARG A 893 -19.02 58.14 7.99
N SER A 894 -18.95 56.82 8.17
CA SER A 894 -17.85 55.96 7.70
C SER A 894 -18.23 55.08 6.50
N SER A 895 -19.44 55.25 5.94
CA SER A 895 -19.91 54.49 4.76
C SER A 895 -19.84 52.96 4.90
N PHE A 896 -20.22 52.41 6.06
CA PHE A 896 -20.15 50.97 6.32
C PHE A 896 -20.98 50.13 5.33
N HIS A 897 -22.04 50.71 4.76
CA HIS A 897 -22.88 50.08 3.74
C HIS A 897 -22.12 49.60 2.48
N VAL A 898 -20.96 50.19 2.16
CA VAL A 898 -20.15 49.81 0.99
C VAL A 898 -19.03 48.84 1.35
N HIS A 899 -18.37 49.06 2.49
CA HIS A 899 -17.05 48.46 2.77
C HIS A 899 -17.06 47.41 3.89
N LEU A 900 -18.03 47.42 4.80
CA LEU A 900 -18.02 46.53 5.97
C LEU A 900 -18.49 45.11 5.60
N ASN A 901 -17.54 44.18 5.49
CA ASN A 901 -17.79 42.80 5.11
C ASN A 901 -17.90 41.86 6.31
N GLN A 902 -17.27 42.18 7.45
CA GLN A 902 -17.29 41.33 8.65
C GLN A 902 -17.66 42.12 9.91
N LEU A 903 -18.64 41.61 10.66
CA LEU A 903 -19.09 42.15 11.95
C LEU A 903 -19.11 41.02 12.98
N VAL A 904 -18.44 41.23 14.11
CA VAL A 904 -18.38 40.28 15.23
C VAL A 904 -18.81 40.97 16.50
N LEU A 905 -19.85 40.47 17.16
CA LEU A 905 -20.43 40.99 18.41
C LEU A 905 -20.49 39.85 19.43
N TYR A 906 -19.53 39.81 20.37
CA TYR A 906 -19.51 38.80 21.43
C TYR A 906 -19.62 39.43 22.81
N ASP A 907 -20.51 38.89 23.64
CA ASP A 907 -20.71 39.33 25.03
C ASP A 907 -21.05 40.84 25.14
N VAL A 908 -21.92 41.30 24.24
CA VAL A 908 -22.34 42.71 24.08
C VAL A 908 -23.78 42.87 24.55
N ALA A 909 -24.06 43.92 25.33
CA ALA A 909 -25.40 44.26 25.80
C ALA A 909 -26.21 44.98 24.69
N ILE A 910 -26.48 44.26 23.59
CA ILE A 910 -27.32 44.71 22.47
C ILE A 910 -28.64 43.94 22.47
N THR A 911 -29.75 44.61 22.16
CA THR A 911 -31.06 43.98 22.03
C THR A 911 -31.34 43.52 20.60
N GLU A 912 -32.25 42.54 20.44
CA GLU A 912 -32.67 42.07 19.10
C GLU A 912 -33.26 43.20 18.24
N ALA A 913 -34.05 44.10 18.84
CA ALA A 913 -34.66 45.22 18.12
C ALA A 913 -33.60 46.18 17.56
N GLU A 914 -32.56 46.49 18.35
CA GLU A 914 -31.44 47.32 17.91
C GLU A 914 -30.64 46.63 16.78
N LEU A 915 -30.41 45.31 16.90
CA LEU A 915 -29.74 44.52 15.87
C LEU A 915 -30.51 44.54 14.53
N LEU A 916 -31.83 44.32 14.58
CA LEU A 916 -32.70 44.36 13.40
C LEU A 916 -32.81 45.77 12.79
N GLU A 917 -32.63 46.83 13.59
CA GLU A 917 -32.67 48.21 13.10
C GLU A 917 -31.46 48.57 12.24
N PHE A 918 -30.25 48.12 12.60
CA PHE A 918 -29.04 48.53 11.87
C PHE A 918 -28.57 47.55 10.78
N LEU A 919 -28.92 46.26 10.85
CA LEU A 919 -28.52 45.27 9.83
C LEU A 919 -28.92 45.66 8.39
N PRO A 920 -30.11 46.27 8.12
CA PRO A 920 -30.47 46.76 6.79
C PRO A 920 -29.47 47.79 6.21
N ASN A 921 -28.76 48.52 7.08
CA ASN A 921 -27.79 49.53 6.68
C ASN A 921 -26.42 48.93 6.31
N LEU A 922 -26.27 47.59 6.32
CA LEU A 922 -25.03 46.87 6.03
C LEU A 922 -25.19 45.84 4.88
N PRO A 923 -25.60 46.26 3.67
CA PRO A 923 -25.85 45.34 2.55
C PRO A 923 -24.60 44.61 2.03
N ALA A 924 -23.39 45.14 2.30
CA ALA A 924 -22.11 44.54 1.92
C ALA A 924 -21.63 43.41 2.87
N LEU A 925 -22.32 43.17 3.99
CA LEU A 925 -21.87 42.25 5.03
C LEU A 925 -21.91 40.78 4.55
N GLU A 926 -20.77 40.10 4.63
CA GLU A 926 -20.58 38.69 4.24
C GLU A 926 -20.43 37.77 5.45
N HIS A 927 -19.94 38.29 6.58
CA HIS A 927 -19.60 37.51 7.77
C HIS A 927 -20.21 38.17 9.02
N LEU A 928 -21.15 37.51 9.68
CA LEU A 928 -21.76 37.97 10.93
C LEU A 928 -21.49 36.95 12.05
N SER A 929 -20.98 37.42 13.18
CA SER A 929 -20.77 36.60 14.37
C SER A 929 -21.46 37.24 15.59
N ILE A 930 -22.34 36.51 16.27
CA ILE A 930 -23.13 37.00 17.41
C ILE A 930 -23.14 36.00 18.59
N SER A 931 -23.29 36.49 19.83
CA SER A 931 -23.49 35.61 21.00
C SER A 931 -24.58 36.10 21.95
N ASP A 932 -25.29 35.17 22.57
CA ASP A 932 -26.13 35.43 23.74
C ASP A 932 -25.26 35.82 24.95
N HIS A 933 -25.78 36.71 25.79
CA HIS A 933 -25.13 37.18 27.03
C HIS A 933 -25.64 36.40 28.26
N GLU A 934 -24.77 36.07 29.23
CA GLU A 934 -25.07 35.20 30.39
C GLU A 934 -26.18 35.72 31.34
N SER A 935 -26.45 37.04 31.41
CA SER A 935 -27.54 37.57 32.25
C SER A 935 -28.95 37.14 31.80
N SER A 936 -29.08 36.63 30.57
CA SER A 936 -30.33 36.09 30.02
C SER A 936 -30.85 34.84 30.78
N MET A 937 -30.02 34.24 31.65
CA MET A 937 -30.40 33.15 32.57
C MET A 937 -31.59 33.48 33.49
N HIS A 938 -31.89 34.77 33.72
CA HIS A 938 -32.96 35.21 34.65
C HIS A 938 -34.24 35.69 33.95
N GLY A 939 -34.44 35.37 32.66
CA GLY A 939 -35.72 35.58 31.97
C GLY A 939 -35.85 36.87 31.15
N GLU A 940 -34.76 37.62 30.96
CA GLU A 940 -34.73 38.78 30.06
C GLU A 940 -34.06 38.43 28.72
N ARG A 941 -34.90 38.42 27.68
CA ARG A 941 -34.66 38.42 26.22
C ARG A 941 -33.28 37.94 25.72
N LEU A 942 -33.24 36.71 25.18
CA LEU A 942 -32.13 36.19 24.37
C LEU A 942 -31.97 37.03 23.08
N LEU A 943 -30.73 37.15 22.57
CA LEU A 943 -30.44 37.87 21.32
C LEU A 943 -30.75 36.99 20.10
N ILE A 944 -30.48 35.69 20.22
CA ILE A 944 -30.65 34.70 19.15
C ILE A 944 -32.03 34.03 19.28
N THR A 945 -33.01 34.55 18.55
CA THR A 945 -34.43 34.11 18.59
C THR A 945 -34.93 33.65 17.21
N ASP A 946 -36.09 33.00 17.18
CA ASP A 946 -36.76 32.59 15.93
C ASP A 946 -37.04 33.75 14.98
N THR A 947 -37.31 34.94 15.52
CA THR A 947 -37.55 36.18 14.76
C THR A 947 -36.29 36.66 14.04
N LEU A 948 -35.12 36.61 14.69
CA LEU A 948 -33.84 36.89 14.04
C LEU A 948 -33.53 35.88 12.93
N TRP A 949 -33.75 34.59 13.16
CA TRP A 949 -33.54 33.55 12.15
C TRP A 949 -34.45 33.73 10.93
N ALA A 950 -35.73 34.01 11.15
CA ALA A 950 -36.67 34.30 10.06
C ALA A 950 -36.25 35.54 9.27
N ALA A 951 -35.76 36.59 9.93
CA ALA A 951 -35.32 37.83 9.31
C ALA A 951 -34.03 37.67 8.45
N LEU A 952 -33.15 36.73 8.81
CA LEU A 952 -31.93 36.40 8.06
C LEU A 952 -32.18 35.40 6.91
N THR A 953 -33.30 34.68 6.91
CA THR A 953 -33.63 33.66 5.91
C THR A 953 -34.00 34.29 4.57
N ARG A 954 -33.37 33.85 3.48
CA ARG A 954 -33.74 34.28 2.12
C ARG A 954 -34.99 33.55 1.65
N THR A 955 -36.12 34.25 1.63
CA THR A 955 -37.37 33.76 1.06
C THR A 955 -37.68 34.49 -0.25
N SER A 956 -38.40 33.84 -1.17
CA SER A 956 -38.80 34.43 -2.46
C SER A 956 -39.80 35.59 -2.31
N SER A 957 -40.40 35.76 -1.13
CA SER A 957 -41.45 36.74 -0.84
C SER A 957 -41.02 37.95 0.01
N SER A 958 -39.83 37.94 0.64
CA SER A 958 -39.40 39.00 1.56
C SER A 958 -37.97 39.48 1.26
N PRO A 959 -37.67 40.80 1.33
CA PRO A 959 -36.32 41.30 1.12
C PRO A 959 -35.38 40.82 2.24
N CYS A 960 -34.30 40.12 1.87
CA CYS A 960 -33.28 39.67 2.82
C CYS A 960 -32.53 40.89 3.40
N LEU A 961 -32.50 41.02 4.73
CA LEU A 961 -31.86 42.15 5.41
C LEU A 961 -30.37 42.28 5.08
N VAL A 962 -29.68 41.15 4.85
CA VAL A 962 -28.26 41.10 4.54
C VAL A 962 -28.00 40.21 3.31
N PRO A 963 -28.14 40.76 2.09
CA PRO A 963 -28.20 39.97 0.86
C PRO A 963 -26.88 39.29 0.48
N ARG A 964 -25.75 39.68 1.07
CA ARG A 964 -24.42 39.10 0.82
C ARG A 964 -23.90 38.17 1.92
N LEU A 965 -24.68 37.96 2.99
CA LEU A 965 -24.25 37.11 4.11
C LEU A 965 -23.94 35.68 3.62
N SER A 966 -22.73 35.19 3.93
CA SER A 966 -22.22 33.87 3.55
C SER A 966 -21.77 33.04 4.75
N VAL A 967 -21.34 33.68 5.83
CA VAL A 967 -20.92 33.02 7.07
C VAL A 967 -21.67 33.64 8.24
N LEU A 968 -22.31 32.77 9.03
CA LEU A 968 -23.00 33.13 10.25
C LEU A 968 -22.45 32.28 11.40
N ASP A 969 -21.86 32.93 12.39
CA ASP A 969 -21.31 32.30 13.61
C ASP A 969 -22.16 32.74 14.81
N CYS A 970 -22.64 31.79 15.61
CA CYS A 970 -23.62 32.05 16.65
C CYS A 970 -23.27 31.26 17.92
N ARG A 971 -23.10 31.95 19.05
CA ARG A 971 -22.94 31.32 20.37
C ARG A 971 -24.21 31.53 21.18
N THR A 972 -25.04 30.49 21.30
CA THR A 972 -26.37 30.58 21.90
C THR A 972 -26.52 29.77 23.18
N MET A 973 -27.40 30.23 24.08
CA MET A 973 -27.79 29.53 25.31
C MET A 973 -29.04 28.62 25.16
N LEU A 974 -29.42 28.28 23.92
CA LEU A 974 -30.45 27.28 23.50
C LEU A 974 -31.91 27.56 23.91
N LYS A 975 -32.62 28.35 23.09
CA LYS A 975 -34.08 28.25 22.84
C LYS A 975 -34.46 28.82 21.45
N PHE A 976 -34.45 28.01 20.39
CA PHE A 976 -35.03 28.35 19.08
C PHE A 976 -35.44 27.08 18.31
N ASP A 977 -36.31 27.23 17.31
CA ASP A 977 -36.79 26.15 16.47
C ASP A 977 -35.71 25.71 15.46
N ASN A 978 -35.32 24.43 15.54
CA ASN A 978 -34.36 23.83 14.63
C ASN A 978 -34.78 23.92 13.16
N LYS A 979 -36.09 23.98 12.87
CA LYS A 979 -36.60 24.08 11.51
C LYS A 979 -36.27 25.43 10.87
N ILE A 980 -36.55 26.52 11.58
CA ILE A 980 -36.30 27.89 11.10
C ILE A 980 -34.79 28.11 10.94
N TYR A 981 -33.99 27.58 11.86
CA TYR A 981 -32.53 27.58 11.77
C TYR A 981 -32.00 26.85 10.52
N LEU A 982 -32.52 25.65 10.22
CA LEU A 982 -32.13 24.88 9.04
C LEU A 982 -32.54 25.59 7.74
N GLU A 983 -33.73 26.17 7.70
CA GLU A 983 -34.19 27.00 6.57
C GLU A 983 -33.27 28.20 6.35
N CYS A 984 -32.85 28.88 7.41
CA CYS A 984 -31.89 29.97 7.35
C CYS A 984 -30.55 29.52 6.74
N ILE A 985 -29.96 28.42 7.22
CA ILE A 985 -28.67 27.92 6.71
C ILE A 985 -28.72 27.52 5.25
N VAL A 986 -29.77 26.81 4.83
CA VAL A 986 -29.93 26.36 3.44
C VAL A 986 -30.10 27.56 2.50
N SER A 987 -30.65 28.67 3.00
CA SER A 987 -30.85 29.89 2.23
C SER A 987 -29.56 30.71 2.00
N LEU A 988 -28.48 30.43 2.73
CA LEU A 988 -27.19 31.14 2.58
C LEU A 988 -26.44 30.67 1.31
N PRO A 989 -25.74 31.58 0.60
CA PRO A 989 -25.04 31.26 -0.64
C PRO A 989 -23.83 30.36 -0.35
N GLN A 990 -23.81 29.18 -0.98
CA GLN A 990 -22.72 28.21 -0.80
C GLN A 990 -21.53 28.57 -1.68
N ASP A 991 -20.51 29.18 -1.07
CA ASP A 991 -19.29 29.55 -1.78
C ASP A 991 -18.37 28.33 -1.96
N SER A 992 -18.27 27.84 -3.20
CA SER A 992 -17.59 26.58 -3.57
C SER A 992 -16.06 26.61 -3.38
N ALA A 993 -15.46 27.76 -3.05
CA ALA A 993 -14.02 27.97 -2.95
C ALA A 993 -13.40 27.75 -1.54
N ARG A 994 -14.19 27.65 -0.46
CA ARG A 994 -13.67 27.55 0.94
C ARG A 994 -13.73 26.16 1.58
N ARG A 995 -13.65 25.07 0.80
CA ARG A 995 -13.49 23.68 1.32
C ARG A 995 -12.13 23.36 1.98
N LYS A 996 -11.38 24.34 2.50
CA LYS A 996 -10.01 24.15 3.04
C LYS A 996 -9.82 24.34 4.55
N ASN A 997 -10.89 24.51 5.34
CA ASN A 997 -10.80 24.40 6.81
C ASN A 997 -11.95 23.54 7.33
N PRO A 998 -11.69 22.33 7.87
CA PRO A 998 -12.73 21.47 8.43
C PRO A 998 -13.14 21.89 9.86
N ASN A 999 -12.81 23.11 10.31
CA ASN A 999 -13.17 23.61 11.64
C ASN A 999 -14.52 24.37 11.65
N THR A 1000 -15.53 23.88 10.93
CA THR A 1000 -16.92 24.03 11.39
C THR A 1000 -17.13 23.01 12.50
N VAL A 1001 -16.55 23.30 13.67
CA VAL A 1001 -16.80 22.55 14.90
C VAL A 1001 -18.17 22.99 15.39
N PHE A 1002 -19.17 22.16 15.13
CA PHE A 1002 -20.41 22.16 15.91
C PHE A 1002 -20.09 21.55 17.29
N GLU A 1003 -19.55 22.35 18.19
CA GLU A 1003 -19.42 21.97 19.59
C GLU A 1003 -20.78 22.18 20.27
N ARG A 1004 -21.59 21.13 20.27
CA ARG A 1004 -22.67 21.01 21.25
C ARG A 1004 -21.99 20.62 22.56
N SER A 1005 -21.67 21.59 23.43
CA SER A 1005 -21.14 21.29 24.75
C SER A 1005 -22.25 20.67 25.61
N THR A 1006 -22.45 19.36 25.48
CA THR A 1006 -23.19 18.59 26.47
C THR A 1006 -22.29 18.46 27.70
N ASN A 1007 -22.77 18.95 28.84
CA ASN A 1007 -22.07 18.91 30.13
C ASN A 1007 -21.46 17.52 30.40
N LYS A 1008 -20.18 17.52 30.79
CA LYS A 1008 -19.36 16.36 31.17
C LYS A 1008 -19.81 15.68 32.48
N GLN A 1009 -21.07 15.23 32.58
CA GLN A 1009 -21.53 14.51 33.78
C GLN A 1009 -22.18 13.14 33.55
N ASP A 1010 -22.47 12.71 32.32
CA ASP A 1010 -23.19 11.44 32.09
C ASP A 1010 -22.38 10.31 31.41
N ALA A 1011 -21.05 10.43 31.30
CA ALA A 1011 -20.20 9.38 30.69
C ALA A 1011 -19.71 8.29 31.69
N HIS A 1012 -20.24 8.25 32.92
CA HIS A 1012 -19.96 7.20 33.90
C HIS A 1012 -21.14 6.22 34.02
N LYS A 1013 -21.32 5.34 33.03
CA LYS A 1013 -22.04 4.06 33.18
C LYS A 1013 -21.89 3.24 31.91
N LEU A 1014 -20.87 2.38 31.89
CA LEU A 1014 -20.81 1.08 31.19
C LEU A 1014 -19.42 0.47 31.49
N GLN A 1015 -19.29 -0.06 32.71
CA GLN A 1015 -18.22 -0.98 33.08
C GLN A 1015 -18.63 -2.39 32.66
N LEU A 1016 -17.74 -3.09 31.94
CA LEU A 1016 -17.64 -4.55 31.96
C LEU A 1016 -16.14 -4.91 31.87
N GLU A 1017 -15.71 -5.74 32.81
CA GLU A 1017 -14.34 -6.14 33.15
C GLU A 1017 -13.56 -6.80 32.01
N PRO A 1018 -12.21 -6.86 32.16
CA PRO A 1018 -11.57 -8.16 32.06
C PRO A 1018 -10.68 -8.44 33.28
N GLN A 1019 -10.99 -9.53 33.98
CA GLN A 1019 -10.08 -10.14 34.94
C GLN A 1019 -9.05 -11.04 34.24
N THR A 1020 -7.89 -11.14 34.89
CA THR A 1020 -6.84 -12.18 34.81
C THR A 1020 -5.66 -11.94 33.84
N ALA A 1021 -4.64 -11.26 34.36
CA ALA A 1021 -3.26 -11.72 34.23
C ALA A 1021 -2.51 -11.40 35.53
N ARG A 1022 -2.14 -12.44 36.27
CA ARG A 1022 -1.42 -12.38 37.55
C ARG A 1022 0.01 -11.89 37.32
N LEU A 1023 0.42 -10.97 38.19
CA LEU A 1023 1.80 -10.61 38.49
C LEU A 1023 2.56 -11.82 39.04
N CYS A 1024 3.75 -12.08 38.50
CA CYS A 1024 4.89 -12.61 39.25
C CYS A 1024 5.96 -11.52 39.26
N THR A 1025 6.13 -10.93 40.44
CA THR A 1025 7.22 -10.05 40.81
C THR A 1025 8.45 -10.87 41.20
N THR A 1026 9.60 -10.63 40.57
CA THR A 1026 10.92 -10.90 41.16
C THR A 1026 11.95 -9.89 40.64
N SER A 1027 12.42 -9.06 41.58
CA SER A 1027 13.77 -8.50 41.76
C SER A 1027 14.71 -8.29 40.57
N GLU A 1028 15.23 -7.06 40.51
CA GLU A 1028 16.58 -6.66 40.07
C GLU A 1028 17.50 -7.78 39.55
N THR A 1029 17.61 -7.88 38.24
CA THR A 1029 18.82 -8.40 37.56
C THR A 1029 18.91 -7.73 36.19
N ASP A 1030 20.12 -7.32 35.83
CA ASP A 1030 20.51 -6.69 34.58
C ASP A 1030 19.81 -7.30 33.35
N PHE A 1031 19.07 -6.47 32.61
CA PHE A 1031 18.52 -6.84 31.31
C PHE A 1031 19.63 -6.93 30.27
N VAL A 1032 20.31 -8.08 30.19
CA VAL A 1032 21.12 -8.45 29.03
C VAL A 1032 20.21 -9.12 28.00
N ILE A 1033 19.80 -8.38 26.97
CA ILE A 1033 19.07 -8.94 25.83
C ILE A 1033 20.07 -9.76 24.99
N TYR A 1034 20.29 -11.02 25.36
CA TYR A 1034 20.84 -11.99 24.42
C TYR A 1034 19.75 -12.36 23.42
N SER A 1035 19.82 -11.84 22.20
CA SER A 1035 19.18 -12.50 21.07
C SER A 1035 20.03 -13.73 20.73
N PRO A 1036 19.58 -14.98 20.94
CA PRO A 1036 20.34 -16.15 20.50
C PRO A 1036 20.45 -16.13 18.97
N ILE A 1037 21.64 -15.85 18.48
CA ILE A 1037 21.99 -16.06 17.07
C ILE A 1037 21.81 -17.55 16.82
N SER A 1038 20.94 -17.92 15.89
CA SER A 1038 20.53 -19.32 15.68
C SER A 1038 21.42 -19.99 14.64
N PHE A 1039 22.00 -21.15 14.94
CA PHE A 1039 22.86 -21.91 14.02
C PHE A 1039 22.36 -23.32 13.75
N GLY A 1040 22.56 -23.78 12.51
CA GLY A 1040 23.10 -25.11 12.23
C GLY A 1040 22.14 -26.15 11.65
N LEU A 1041 22.56 -26.75 10.55
CA LEU A 1041 22.17 -28.05 10.04
C LEU A 1041 23.46 -28.90 9.99
N ALA A 1042 23.44 -30.15 10.45
CA ALA A 1042 24.57 -31.05 10.29
C ALA A 1042 24.16 -32.28 9.47
N VAL A 1043 25.01 -32.68 8.53
CA VAL A 1043 24.74 -33.76 7.58
C VAL A 1043 25.82 -34.82 7.70
N VAL A 1044 25.39 -36.05 7.99
CA VAL A 1044 26.21 -37.26 7.92
C VAL A 1044 25.89 -37.99 6.63
N LEU A 1045 26.93 -38.30 5.88
CA LEU A 1045 26.87 -39.03 4.63
C LEU A 1045 27.47 -40.43 4.83
N LEU A 1046 26.70 -41.40 5.33
CA LEU A 1046 27.25 -42.71 5.65
C LEU A 1046 27.55 -43.54 4.39
N PRO A 1047 28.69 -44.24 4.33
CA PRO A 1047 28.87 -45.35 3.39
C PRO A 1047 27.92 -46.50 3.77
N PRO A 1048 27.47 -47.33 2.82
CA PRO A 1048 26.79 -48.57 3.14
C PRO A 1048 27.71 -49.46 3.99
N THR A 1049 27.14 -50.06 5.04
CA THR A 1049 27.87 -50.92 6.00
C THR A 1049 28.65 -52.02 5.28
N PHE A 1050 29.96 -52.09 5.51
CA PHE A 1050 30.72 -53.32 5.30
C PHE A 1050 30.17 -54.39 6.25
N SER A 1051 29.50 -55.42 5.71
CA SER A 1051 29.43 -56.69 6.42
C SER A 1051 30.85 -57.27 6.43
N PHE A 1052 31.43 -57.42 7.63
CA PHE A 1052 32.61 -58.24 7.85
C PHE A 1052 32.23 -59.71 7.61
N ASP A 1053 32.06 -60.10 6.36
CA ASP A 1053 32.05 -61.49 5.91
C ASP A 1053 32.49 -61.50 4.45
N GLY A 1054 33.58 -62.21 4.17
CA GLY A 1054 34.33 -62.10 2.92
C GLY A 1054 33.53 -62.51 1.69
N HIS A 1055 33.00 -61.54 0.94
CA HIS A 1055 32.63 -61.67 -0.47
C HIS A 1055 32.92 -60.37 -1.24
N PRO A 1056 33.33 -60.44 -2.52
CA PRO A 1056 33.94 -59.30 -3.21
C PRO A 1056 32.91 -58.29 -3.75
N LEU A 1057 33.05 -57.03 -3.31
CA LEU A 1057 32.98 -55.77 -4.06
C LEU A 1057 31.99 -55.67 -5.25
N GLN A 1058 30.72 -55.33 -4.98
CA GLN A 1058 29.87 -54.63 -5.97
C GLN A 1058 29.07 -53.40 -5.44
N ASP A 1059 28.89 -53.22 -4.11
CA ASP A 1059 28.01 -52.16 -3.59
C ASP A 1059 28.68 -50.87 -3.06
N VAL A 1060 30.02 -50.80 -3.01
CA VAL A 1060 30.76 -49.61 -2.52
C VAL A 1060 30.53 -48.37 -3.42
N GLN A 1061 30.23 -48.58 -4.71
CA GLN A 1061 30.17 -47.50 -5.68
C GLN A 1061 28.85 -46.71 -5.66
N ASN A 1062 27.73 -47.26 -5.17
CA ASN A 1062 26.46 -46.54 -5.11
C ASN A 1062 26.44 -45.50 -3.98
N GLY A 1063 27.15 -45.77 -2.88
CA GLY A 1063 27.29 -44.85 -1.74
C GLY A 1063 27.98 -43.54 -2.14
N HIS A 1064 29.20 -43.59 -2.69
CA HIS A 1064 29.93 -42.39 -3.13
C HIS A 1064 29.18 -41.51 -4.13
N GLN A 1065 28.31 -42.09 -4.96
CA GLN A 1065 27.50 -41.34 -5.92
C GLN A 1065 26.41 -40.52 -5.23
N GLN A 1066 25.72 -41.12 -4.26
CA GLN A 1066 24.69 -40.43 -3.50
C GLN A 1066 25.32 -39.31 -2.65
N GLN A 1067 26.53 -39.53 -2.13
CA GLN A 1067 27.30 -38.53 -1.40
C GLN A 1067 27.67 -37.33 -2.28
N ILE A 1068 28.22 -37.56 -3.48
CA ILE A 1068 28.61 -36.47 -4.39
C ILE A 1068 27.37 -35.77 -4.98
N ARG A 1069 26.29 -36.51 -5.27
CA ARG A 1069 25.02 -35.92 -5.71
C ARG A 1069 24.38 -35.05 -4.62
N THR A 1070 24.45 -35.48 -3.36
CA THR A 1070 23.93 -34.73 -2.21
C THR A 1070 24.81 -33.51 -1.95
N THR A 1071 26.14 -33.68 -1.89
CA THR A 1071 27.08 -32.56 -1.66
C THR A 1071 27.01 -31.55 -2.80
N GLY A 1072 26.98 -32.00 -4.05
CA GLY A 1072 26.83 -31.12 -5.21
C GLY A 1072 25.44 -30.50 -5.38
N ALA A 1073 24.43 -30.97 -4.66
CA ALA A 1073 23.14 -30.29 -4.56
C ALA A 1073 23.10 -29.25 -3.42
N LEU A 1074 24.03 -29.38 -2.45
CA LEU A 1074 24.17 -28.49 -1.30
C LEU A 1074 25.13 -27.32 -1.57
N VAL A 1075 26.17 -27.58 -2.38
CA VAL A 1075 27.08 -26.59 -3.00
C VAL A 1075 26.36 -25.92 -4.16
#